data_AF-A0A2E8V315-F1
#
_entry.id   AF-A0A2E8V315-F1
#
_cell.length_a   1.000
_cell.length_b   1.000
_cell.length_c   1.000
_cell.angle_alpha   90.00
_cell.angle_beta   90.00
_cell.angle_gamma   90.00
#
_symmetry.space_group_name_H-M   'P 1'
#
loop_
_entity.id
_entity.type
_entity.pdbx_description
1 polymer ?
#
loop_
_entity_poly.entity_id
_entity_poly.type
_entity_poly.pdbx_seq_one_letter_code
_entity_poly.pdbx_strand_id
1 'polypeptide(L)'
;MRKMTNLISIAMVLIMLMPSLGTIIPVNSEKSDVQEEPWWVDTTVDRNKNGIGDMIEKHIDNPILLQDGTLPIIVDFDHTPDAEDVLTLEQEVSFEHQFYLPGIDAVAGRLPVSMLEKAVEIPGVVMLELDGIMSIQNGDAVVLHGVDSAWQETGYDGSGTTVAIIDTGIDGAHASLDDQDDDNSTNDPKVIAFYDPVNNPSLTNGTEIFPYDDQGHGSHCAGTTAGTGAPTYENPGMAPKAKLVGVKVLDSGGSGSFAVVMAGMQWTIDNRYKFNIRVASMSLGAFGIIEWQSSEEDSVNRMANEMVYNDITLFIAAGNSAGRGTIGTPGSSEDAITVGALDKDSSIAAYSSQGPTEENRVKPNLAYVGSDVMSVAHNTGDGYTAFSGTSMATPGAAGVAALMLQANPGLSPFEIRNFMQETAEYRSCTYMGDPAGIDGCDDNDVQSVITKNRQNNVYGHGEVRALESVLAAAEKYYLFDDSMSIDLETDPTHDNLHTHLSPGDSISFSTSGGIETIQWRSNHIVDDWTVLHSFEKMDTSGKITAIDLIHQLEHLPGIELDGNHTISIRGLKSNSSGGHSSSPLVTIDVMIHDSKYAFMPESEETPGFTFVTISIATIAALFINRKQERSSSIYDNE
;
A
#
# COMPACT_ATOMS: atom_id res chain seq x y z
N MET A 1 77.38 -20.71 -30.08
CA MET A 1 76.15 -20.27 -29.38
C MET A 1 75.34 -19.25 -30.19
N ARG A 2 75.09 -19.48 -31.49
CA ARG A 2 74.12 -18.71 -32.29
C ARG A 2 73.21 -19.59 -33.18
N LYS A 3 73.29 -20.91 -33.01
CA LYS A 3 72.50 -21.94 -33.72
C LYS A 3 71.49 -22.69 -32.84
N MET A 4 71.50 -22.48 -31.51
CA MET A 4 70.55 -23.12 -30.58
C MET A 4 69.31 -22.26 -30.29
N THR A 5 69.38 -20.94 -30.52
CA THR A 5 68.26 -20.03 -30.26
C THR A 5 67.20 -20.05 -31.38
N ASN A 6 67.55 -20.45 -32.60
CA ASN A 6 66.58 -20.56 -33.71
C ASN A 6 65.79 -21.88 -33.71
N LEU A 7 66.21 -22.92 -32.97
CA LEU A 7 65.46 -24.18 -32.88
C LEU A 7 64.25 -24.08 -31.94
N ILE A 8 64.31 -23.22 -30.92
CA ILE A 8 63.22 -23.09 -29.94
C ILE A 8 62.08 -22.22 -30.49
N SER A 9 62.39 -21.19 -31.28
CA SER A 9 61.37 -20.34 -31.91
C SER A 9 60.59 -21.04 -33.02
N ILE A 10 61.18 -22.02 -33.73
CA ILE A 10 60.47 -22.80 -34.76
C ILE A 10 59.57 -23.87 -34.11
N ALA A 11 59.94 -24.39 -32.94
CA ALA A 11 59.12 -25.35 -32.20
C ALA A 11 57.82 -24.74 -31.65
N MET A 12 57.81 -23.47 -31.24
CA MET A 12 56.59 -22.82 -30.73
C MET A 12 55.59 -22.43 -31.84
N VAL A 13 56.06 -22.10 -33.04
CA VAL A 13 55.16 -21.78 -34.18
C VAL A 13 54.51 -23.04 -34.76
N LEU A 14 55.18 -24.20 -34.69
CA LEU A 14 54.63 -25.49 -35.14
C LEU A 14 53.55 -26.06 -34.20
N ILE A 15 53.54 -25.66 -32.92
CA ILE A 15 52.49 -26.06 -31.96
C ILE A 15 51.22 -25.22 -32.13
N MET A 16 51.32 -23.99 -32.63
CA MET A 16 50.17 -23.10 -32.87
C MET A 16 49.47 -23.31 -34.23
N LEU A 17 49.97 -24.21 -35.09
CA LEU A 17 49.43 -24.47 -36.44
C LEU A 17 48.88 -25.89 -36.65
N MET A 18 48.67 -26.67 -35.59
CA MET A 18 47.89 -27.91 -35.72
C MET A 18 46.40 -27.67 -35.44
N PRO A 19 45.61 -27.45 -36.50
CA PRO A 19 44.35 -28.15 -36.60
C PRO A 19 44.17 -28.68 -38.02
N SER A 20 44.59 -29.92 -38.28
CA SER A 20 44.04 -30.71 -39.37
C SER A 20 44.53 -32.15 -39.25
N LEU A 21 43.58 -33.09 -39.35
CA LEU A 21 43.73 -34.56 -39.34
C LEU A 21 43.53 -35.23 -37.97
N GLY A 22 42.35 -34.97 -37.38
CA GLY A 22 41.66 -35.92 -36.52
C GLY A 22 40.53 -36.58 -37.31
N THR A 23 40.61 -37.89 -37.45
CA THR A 23 39.72 -38.82 -38.14
C THR A 23 38.22 -38.54 -38.01
N ILE A 24 37.54 -38.42 -39.14
CA ILE A 24 36.08 -38.57 -39.28
C ILE A 24 35.77 -40.05 -39.01
N ILE A 25 35.38 -40.37 -37.78
CA ILE A 25 34.58 -41.58 -37.54
C ILE A 25 33.15 -41.14 -37.86
N PRO A 26 32.44 -41.78 -38.81
CA PRO A 26 31.03 -41.55 -38.96
C PRO A 26 30.36 -42.09 -37.70
N VAL A 27 30.07 -41.20 -36.76
CA VAL A 27 29.00 -41.46 -35.81
C VAL A 27 27.76 -41.46 -36.67
N ASN A 28 27.19 -42.65 -36.85
CA ASN A 28 25.84 -42.80 -37.33
C ASN A 28 24.97 -42.20 -36.22
N SER A 29 24.84 -40.88 -36.23
CA SER A 29 23.66 -40.24 -35.68
C SER A 29 22.55 -40.74 -36.57
N GLU A 30 21.83 -41.76 -36.11
CA GLU A 30 20.41 -41.73 -36.35
C GLU A 30 19.99 -40.31 -35.98
N LYS A 31 19.58 -39.53 -36.98
CA LYS A 31 18.73 -38.39 -36.72
C LYS A 31 17.51 -39.02 -36.05
N SER A 32 17.47 -38.99 -34.72
CA SER A 32 16.20 -38.82 -34.07
C SER A 32 15.70 -37.48 -34.59
N ASP A 33 14.82 -37.50 -35.57
CA ASP A 33 13.93 -36.38 -35.81
C ASP A 33 13.29 -36.11 -34.44
N VAL A 34 13.78 -35.09 -33.73
CA VAL A 34 13.04 -34.55 -32.60
C VAL A 34 11.86 -33.87 -33.25
N GLN A 35 10.79 -34.63 -33.41
CA GLN A 35 9.48 -34.08 -33.67
C GLN A 35 9.22 -33.19 -32.45
N GLU A 36 9.21 -31.87 -32.63
CA GLU A 36 8.73 -30.96 -31.57
C GLU A 36 7.35 -31.46 -31.19
N GLU A 37 7.23 -32.02 -29.98
CA GLU A 37 5.93 -32.44 -29.50
C GLU A 37 5.10 -31.17 -29.31
N PRO A 38 3.88 -31.13 -29.85
CA PRO A 38 3.01 -29.99 -29.68
C PRO A 38 2.82 -29.61 -28.21
N TRP A 39 2.64 -28.31 -27.93
CA TRP A 39 2.59 -27.79 -26.55
C TRP A 39 1.51 -28.46 -25.69
N TRP A 40 0.44 -28.94 -26.32
CA TRP A 40 -0.70 -29.60 -25.69
C TRP A 40 -0.46 -31.06 -25.28
N VAL A 41 0.71 -31.66 -25.58
CA VAL A 41 1.03 -33.07 -25.24
C VAL A 41 1.53 -33.24 -23.79
N ASP A 42 2.28 -32.26 -23.29
CA ASP A 42 2.87 -32.21 -21.95
C ASP A 42 2.64 -30.84 -21.29
N THR A 43 1.36 -30.45 -21.17
CA THR A 43 0.95 -29.20 -20.50
C THR A 43 0.58 -29.42 -19.03
N THR A 44 0.84 -28.42 -18.18
CA THR A 44 0.37 -28.41 -16.78
C THR A 44 -1.08 -28.01 -16.64
N VAL A 45 -1.71 -27.55 -17.73
CA VAL A 45 -3.12 -27.10 -17.81
C VAL A 45 -4.08 -28.29 -17.76
N ASP A 46 -3.66 -29.44 -18.30
CA ASP A 46 -4.39 -30.71 -18.29
C ASP A 46 -3.48 -31.83 -17.77
N ARG A 47 -3.48 -32.04 -16.44
CA ARG A 47 -2.63 -33.05 -15.80
C ARG A 47 -3.15 -34.46 -16.01
N ASN A 48 -4.44 -34.61 -16.28
CA ASN A 48 -5.10 -35.90 -16.42
C ASN A 48 -5.09 -36.41 -17.89
N LYS A 49 -4.67 -35.54 -18.83
CA LYS A 49 -4.48 -35.78 -20.27
C LYS A 49 -5.78 -36.14 -21.01
N ASN A 50 -6.90 -35.51 -20.64
CA ASN A 50 -8.19 -35.72 -21.28
C ASN A 50 -8.58 -34.63 -22.31
N GLY A 51 -7.71 -33.65 -22.56
CA GLY A 51 -7.97 -32.53 -23.47
C GLY A 51 -8.90 -31.45 -22.89
N ILE A 52 -9.24 -31.56 -21.60
CA ILE A 52 -10.03 -30.58 -20.84
C ILE A 52 -9.12 -30.02 -19.75
N GLY A 53 -8.93 -28.71 -19.72
CA GLY A 53 -8.15 -28.09 -18.66
C GLY A 53 -8.74 -28.41 -17.28
N ASP A 54 -7.88 -28.82 -16.33
CA ASP A 54 -8.29 -29.22 -14.97
C ASP A 54 -9.12 -28.13 -14.24
N MET A 55 -8.92 -26.87 -14.65
CA MET A 55 -9.64 -25.72 -14.12
C MET A 55 -11.12 -25.68 -14.53
N ILE A 56 -11.50 -26.25 -15.68
CA ILE A 56 -12.91 -26.40 -16.08
C ILE A 56 -13.61 -27.37 -15.13
N GLU A 57 -12.98 -28.52 -14.84
CA GLU A 57 -13.52 -29.55 -13.95
C GLU A 57 -13.69 -29.02 -12.52
N LYS A 58 -12.74 -28.18 -12.05
CA LYS A 58 -12.79 -27.54 -10.73
C LYS A 58 -13.89 -26.48 -10.61
N HIS A 59 -14.30 -25.85 -11.71
CA HIS A 59 -15.25 -24.73 -11.73
C HIS A 59 -16.58 -25.06 -12.43
N ILE A 60 -16.85 -26.34 -12.66
CA ILE A 60 -18.03 -26.82 -13.40
C ILE A 60 -19.36 -26.38 -12.76
N ASP A 61 -19.39 -26.29 -11.43
CA ASP A 61 -20.54 -25.87 -10.62
C ASP A 61 -20.41 -24.43 -10.09
N ASN A 62 -19.44 -23.64 -10.60
CA ASN A 62 -19.19 -22.30 -10.08
C ASN A 62 -20.36 -21.35 -10.45
N PRO A 63 -21.09 -20.77 -9.49
CA PRO A 63 -22.29 -19.97 -9.74
C PRO A 63 -22.02 -18.63 -10.45
N ILE A 64 -20.77 -18.20 -10.54
CA ILE A 64 -20.34 -16.96 -11.20
C ILE A 64 -20.05 -17.22 -12.68
N LEU A 65 -19.41 -18.36 -12.99
CA LEU A 65 -19.02 -18.75 -14.35
C LEU A 65 -20.14 -19.46 -15.11
N LEU A 66 -20.96 -20.23 -14.39
CA LEU A 66 -22.07 -21.01 -14.92
C LEU A 66 -23.30 -20.14 -15.13
N GLN A 67 -23.62 -19.83 -16.39
CA GLN A 67 -24.83 -19.10 -16.77
C GLN A 67 -25.64 -19.93 -17.75
N ASP A 68 -26.93 -20.14 -17.44
CA ASP A 68 -27.85 -20.94 -18.26
C ASP A 68 -27.33 -22.35 -18.63
N GLY A 69 -26.49 -22.94 -17.77
CA GLY A 69 -25.89 -24.27 -17.98
C GLY A 69 -24.68 -24.29 -18.93
N THR A 70 -24.16 -23.12 -19.30
CA THR A 70 -22.96 -22.96 -20.14
C THR A 70 -21.81 -22.36 -19.34
N LEU A 71 -20.57 -22.70 -19.72
CA LEU A 71 -19.34 -22.09 -19.21
C LEU A 71 -18.66 -21.26 -20.31
N PRO A 72 -17.95 -20.18 -19.94
CA PRO A 72 -17.05 -19.48 -20.85
C PRO A 72 -15.80 -20.33 -21.10
N ILE A 73 -15.52 -20.67 -22.37
CA ILE A 73 -14.48 -21.63 -22.77
C ILE A 73 -13.70 -21.08 -23.97
N ILE A 74 -12.38 -21.25 -23.93
CA ILE A 74 -11.47 -21.11 -25.08
C ILE A 74 -11.26 -22.52 -25.66
N VAL A 75 -11.42 -22.65 -26.98
CA VAL A 75 -11.22 -23.89 -27.72
C VAL A 75 -9.98 -23.72 -28.59
N ASP A 76 -8.91 -24.41 -28.24
CA ASP A 76 -7.64 -24.41 -28.97
C ASP A 76 -7.66 -25.48 -30.06
N PHE A 77 -7.08 -25.15 -31.22
CA PHE A 77 -6.98 -26.02 -32.38
C PHE A 77 -5.53 -26.34 -32.77
N ASP A 78 -5.33 -27.44 -33.50
CA ASP A 78 -4.03 -27.79 -34.11
C ASP A 78 -3.71 -26.98 -35.38
N HIS A 79 -4.62 -26.08 -35.77
CA HIS A 79 -4.53 -25.17 -36.92
C HIS A 79 -5.35 -23.91 -36.66
N THR A 80 -5.09 -22.83 -37.41
CA THR A 80 -5.91 -21.61 -37.31
C THR A 80 -7.35 -21.89 -37.71
N PRO A 81 -8.34 -21.76 -36.80
CA PRO A 81 -9.72 -22.16 -37.05
C PRO A 81 -10.40 -21.23 -38.06
N ASP A 82 -11.18 -21.81 -38.97
CA ASP A 82 -11.95 -21.09 -39.97
C ASP A 82 -13.48 -21.10 -39.68
N ALA A 83 -14.26 -20.55 -40.61
CA ALA A 83 -15.71 -20.45 -40.43
C ALA A 83 -16.42 -21.81 -40.42
N GLU A 84 -15.83 -22.85 -41.03
CA GLU A 84 -16.37 -24.21 -41.05
C GLU A 84 -16.13 -24.91 -39.70
N ASP A 85 -15.01 -24.66 -39.04
CA ASP A 85 -14.69 -25.17 -37.69
C ASP A 85 -15.65 -24.60 -36.65
N VAL A 86 -15.91 -23.28 -36.70
CA VAL A 86 -16.89 -22.63 -35.82
C VAL A 86 -18.32 -23.12 -36.08
N LEU A 87 -18.71 -23.30 -37.34
CA LEU A 87 -20.01 -23.89 -37.69
C LEU A 87 -20.17 -25.32 -37.14
N THR A 88 -19.08 -26.10 -37.12
CA THR A 88 -19.07 -27.45 -36.56
C THR A 88 -19.25 -27.42 -35.04
N LEU A 89 -18.55 -26.52 -34.34
CA LEU A 89 -18.73 -26.29 -32.90
C LEU A 89 -20.17 -25.85 -32.55
N GLU A 90 -20.75 -24.93 -33.32
CA GLU A 90 -22.12 -24.45 -33.14
C GLU A 90 -23.15 -25.58 -33.35
N GLN A 91 -22.96 -26.45 -34.34
CA GLN A 91 -23.92 -27.51 -34.68
C GLN A 91 -23.77 -28.75 -33.81
N GLU A 92 -22.55 -29.18 -33.49
CA GLU A 92 -22.30 -30.45 -32.82
C GLU A 92 -22.34 -30.36 -31.30
N VAL A 93 -21.90 -29.23 -30.74
CA VAL A 93 -21.80 -29.02 -29.28
C VAL A 93 -22.54 -27.78 -28.80
N SER A 94 -23.29 -27.11 -29.68
CA SER A 94 -24.05 -25.90 -29.33
C SER A 94 -23.15 -24.81 -28.73
N PHE A 95 -21.93 -24.69 -29.25
CA PHE A 95 -21.00 -23.63 -28.87
C PHE A 95 -21.54 -22.27 -29.31
N GLU A 96 -21.53 -21.29 -28.42
CA GLU A 96 -21.89 -19.90 -28.73
C GLU A 96 -20.61 -19.11 -28.98
N HIS A 97 -20.21 -19.05 -30.25
CA HIS A 97 -18.98 -18.38 -30.65
C HIS A 97 -19.05 -16.86 -30.41
N GLN A 98 -17.98 -16.31 -29.82
CA GLN A 98 -17.84 -14.88 -29.55
C GLN A 98 -16.67 -14.26 -30.31
N PHE A 99 -15.48 -14.88 -30.27
CA PHE A 99 -14.26 -14.29 -30.83
C PHE A 99 -13.36 -15.34 -31.52
N TYR A 100 -12.74 -14.94 -32.63
CA TYR A 100 -11.60 -15.65 -33.21
C TYR A 100 -10.30 -15.17 -32.58
N LEU A 101 -9.41 -16.10 -32.24
CA LEU A 101 -8.08 -15.85 -31.66
C LEU A 101 -6.99 -16.40 -32.59
N PRO A 102 -6.82 -15.84 -33.80
CA PRO A 102 -5.94 -16.41 -34.83
C PRO A 102 -4.44 -16.33 -34.48
N GLY A 103 -4.06 -15.59 -33.43
CA GLY A 103 -2.68 -15.51 -32.96
C GLY A 103 -2.24 -16.72 -32.12
N ILE A 104 -3.20 -17.52 -31.65
CA ILE A 104 -2.97 -18.72 -30.83
C ILE A 104 -3.78 -19.92 -31.36
N ASP A 105 -4.27 -19.85 -32.60
CA ASP A 105 -5.04 -20.92 -33.23
C ASP A 105 -6.27 -21.37 -32.39
N ALA A 106 -7.02 -20.41 -31.84
CA ALA A 106 -8.15 -20.71 -30.96
C ALA A 106 -9.42 -19.89 -31.28
N VAL A 107 -10.54 -20.28 -30.67
CA VAL A 107 -11.79 -19.51 -30.64
C VAL A 107 -12.33 -19.44 -29.22
N ALA A 108 -12.95 -18.32 -28.84
CA ALA A 108 -13.55 -18.12 -27.53
C ALA A 108 -15.07 -17.98 -27.63
N GLY A 109 -15.78 -18.51 -26.64
CA GLY A 109 -17.23 -18.51 -26.60
C GLY A 109 -17.79 -19.23 -25.39
N ARG A 110 -19.09 -19.56 -25.42
CA ARG A 110 -19.73 -20.32 -24.33
C ARG A 110 -20.07 -21.74 -24.77
N LEU A 111 -19.80 -22.72 -23.91
CA LEU A 111 -20.04 -24.14 -24.19
C LEU A 111 -20.93 -24.75 -23.09
N PRO A 112 -21.99 -25.51 -23.44
CA PRO A 112 -22.79 -26.24 -22.46
C PRO A 112 -21.94 -27.27 -21.71
N VAL A 113 -22.05 -27.30 -20.38
CA VAL A 113 -21.29 -28.23 -19.51
C VAL A 113 -21.50 -29.69 -19.93
N SER A 114 -22.72 -30.04 -20.35
CA SER A 114 -23.06 -31.39 -20.80
C SER A 114 -22.35 -31.82 -22.10
N MET A 115 -21.71 -30.89 -22.82
CA MET A 115 -21.07 -31.13 -24.12
C MET A 115 -19.54 -31.07 -24.06
N LEU A 116 -18.94 -30.88 -22.88
CA LEU A 116 -17.48 -30.78 -22.71
C LEU A 116 -16.73 -32.02 -23.25
N GLU A 117 -17.17 -33.21 -22.87
CA GLU A 117 -16.57 -34.48 -23.36
C GLU A 117 -16.67 -34.62 -24.88
N LYS A 118 -17.77 -34.14 -25.47
CA LYS A 118 -18.01 -34.20 -26.91
C LYS A 118 -17.20 -33.14 -27.68
N ALA A 119 -16.92 -32.00 -27.07
CA ALA A 119 -16.18 -30.92 -27.70
C ALA A 119 -14.71 -31.26 -27.95
N VAL A 120 -14.09 -32.06 -27.07
CA VAL A 120 -12.73 -32.57 -27.28
C VAL A 120 -12.65 -33.61 -28.40
N GLU A 121 -13.76 -34.28 -28.73
CA GLU A 121 -13.82 -35.25 -29.82
C GLU A 121 -13.94 -34.59 -31.21
N ILE A 122 -14.13 -33.27 -31.27
CA ILE A 122 -14.27 -32.55 -32.54
C ILE A 122 -12.92 -32.54 -33.26
N PRO A 123 -12.88 -32.88 -34.57
CA PRO A 123 -11.64 -32.88 -35.33
C PRO A 123 -10.95 -31.51 -35.29
N GLY A 124 -9.65 -31.51 -34.94
CA GLY A 124 -8.83 -30.31 -34.88
C GLY A 124 -8.79 -29.65 -33.50
N VAL A 125 -9.72 -29.95 -32.58
CA VAL A 125 -9.68 -29.45 -31.19
C VAL A 125 -8.57 -30.17 -30.43
N VAL A 126 -7.70 -29.42 -29.77
CA VAL A 126 -6.57 -29.94 -28.99
C VAL A 126 -6.70 -29.74 -27.50
N MET A 127 -7.37 -28.67 -27.07
CA MET A 127 -7.58 -28.33 -25.66
C MET A 127 -8.84 -27.50 -25.49
N LEU A 128 -9.53 -27.71 -24.36
CA LEU A 128 -10.53 -26.78 -23.85
C LEU A 128 -9.97 -26.09 -22.61
N GLU A 129 -9.97 -24.76 -22.62
CA GLU A 129 -9.52 -23.94 -21.50
C GLU A 129 -10.68 -23.12 -20.92
N LEU A 130 -10.68 -22.91 -19.61
CA LEU A 130 -11.68 -22.07 -18.97
C LEU A 130 -11.38 -20.61 -19.31
N ASP A 131 -12.31 -19.92 -19.97
CA ASP A 131 -12.23 -18.47 -20.17
C ASP A 131 -12.63 -17.79 -18.85
N GLY A 132 -11.62 -17.54 -18.01
CA GLY A 132 -11.81 -16.97 -16.68
C GLY A 132 -12.41 -15.57 -16.75
N ILE A 133 -13.55 -15.36 -16.07
CA ILE A 133 -14.08 -14.00 -15.87
C ILE A 133 -13.10 -13.24 -14.97
N MET A 134 -12.47 -12.21 -15.52
CA MET A 134 -11.76 -11.21 -14.71
C MET A 134 -12.80 -10.25 -14.11
N SER A 135 -13.11 -10.40 -12.82
CA SER A 135 -13.84 -9.38 -12.07
C SER A 135 -12.87 -8.33 -11.56
N ILE A 136 -13.27 -7.07 -11.64
CA ILE A 136 -12.44 -5.94 -11.24
C ILE A 136 -12.64 -5.71 -9.73
N GLN A 137 -11.70 -6.18 -8.91
CA GLN A 137 -11.67 -5.94 -7.46
C GLN A 137 -10.31 -5.32 -7.07
N ASN A 138 -10.32 -4.36 -6.15
CA ASN A 138 -9.11 -3.85 -5.50
C ASN A 138 -8.46 -4.93 -4.63
N GLY A 139 -9.26 -5.91 -4.21
CA GLY A 139 -8.81 -7.15 -3.59
C GLY A 139 -7.66 -7.80 -4.37
N ASP A 140 -7.60 -7.62 -5.69
CA ASP A 140 -6.47 -8.12 -6.49
C ASP A 140 -5.14 -7.48 -6.06
N ALA A 141 -5.06 -6.16 -5.87
CA ALA A 141 -3.81 -5.50 -5.49
C ALA A 141 -3.43 -5.82 -4.02
N VAL A 142 -4.42 -5.89 -3.12
CA VAL A 142 -4.23 -6.32 -1.72
C VAL A 142 -3.66 -7.74 -1.68
N VAL A 143 -4.26 -8.68 -2.42
CA VAL A 143 -3.86 -10.10 -2.43
C VAL A 143 -2.54 -10.32 -3.16
N LEU A 144 -2.34 -9.70 -4.34
CA LEU A 144 -1.12 -9.84 -5.14
C LEU A 144 0.13 -9.41 -4.38
N HIS A 145 0.02 -8.35 -3.57
CA HIS A 145 1.12 -7.87 -2.75
C HIS A 145 1.20 -8.52 -1.36
N GLY A 146 0.32 -9.48 -1.04
CA GLY A 146 0.30 -10.18 0.25
C GLY A 146 -0.08 -9.28 1.43
N VAL A 147 -0.86 -8.23 1.17
CA VAL A 147 -1.34 -7.29 2.20
C VAL A 147 -2.41 -7.95 3.07
N ASP A 148 -3.30 -8.76 2.47
CA ASP A 148 -4.26 -9.58 3.21
C ASP A 148 -3.58 -10.57 4.15
N SER A 149 -2.49 -11.17 3.69
CA SER A 149 -1.65 -12.08 4.47
C SER A 149 -0.94 -11.33 5.60
N ALA A 150 -0.45 -10.11 5.34
CA ALA A 150 0.10 -9.24 6.39
C ALA A 150 -0.94 -8.97 7.48
N TRP A 151 -2.18 -8.63 7.12
CA TRP A 151 -3.25 -8.42 8.11
C TRP A 151 -3.54 -9.68 8.92
N GLN A 152 -3.67 -10.83 8.26
CA GLN A 152 -4.02 -12.10 8.90
C GLN A 152 -2.92 -12.64 9.81
N GLU A 153 -1.65 -12.53 9.40
CA GLU A 153 -0.52 -13.10 10.13
C GLU A 153 0.03 -12.16 11.21
N THR A 154 -0.09 -10.85 11.01
CA THR A 154 0.51 -9.87 11.93
C THR A 154 -0.49 -9.08 12.76
N GLY A 155 -1.75 -8.98 12.31
CA GLY A 155 -2.77 -8.14 12.91
C GLY A 155 -2.60 -6.63 12.66
N TYR A 156 -1.61 -6.23 11.86
CA TYR A 156 -1.39 -4.83 11.51
C TYR A 156 -2.28 -4.40 10.35
N ASP A 157 -2.98 -3.28 10.49
CA ASP A 157 -4.00 -2.74 9.58
C ASP A 157 -3.83 -1.22 9.30
N GLY A 158 -2.75 -0.62 9.79
CA GLY A 158 -2.42 0.80 9.69
C GLY A 158 -2.73 1.61 10.95
N SER A 159 -3.32 1.01 11.98
CA SER A 159 -3.72 1.73 13.19
C SER A 159 -2.58 2.52 13.83
N GLY A 160 -2.86 3.80 14.13
CA GLY A 160 -1.90 4.71 14.76
C GLY A 160 -0.84 5.30 13.84
N THR A 161 -1.05 5.18 12.53
CA THR A 161 -0.22 5.85 11.51
C THR A 161 -1.04 6.87 10.74
N THR A 162 -0.37 7.85 10.14
CA THR A 162 -1.01 8.89 9.33
C THR A 162 -0.27 9.07 8.02
N VAL A 163 -1.03 9.05 6.92
CA VAL A 163 -0.53 9.21 5.55
C VAL A 163 -1.07 10.50 4.94
N ALA A 164 -0.18 11.35 4.46
CA ALA A 164 -0.56 12.54 3.69
C ALA A 164 -0.73 12.21 2.21
N ILE A 165 -1.85 12.63 1.62
CA ILE A 165 -2.13 12.49 0.17
C ILE A 165 -2.00 13.88 -0.44
N ILE A 166 -0.92 14.09 -1.21
CA ILE A 166 -0.61 15.36 -1.88
C ILE A 166 -1.11 15.29 -3.33
N ASP A 167 -2.34 15.75 -3.58
CA ASP A 167 -3.07 15.45 -4.82
C ASP A 167 -4.19 16.48 -5.15
N THR A 168 -5.28 16.08 -5.83
CA THR A 168 -6.46 16.91 -6.17
C THR A 168 -7.40 17.16 -4.99
N GLY A 169 -7.20 16.49 -3.87
CA GLY A 169 -8.08 16.55 -2.71
C GLY A 169 -8.46 15.16 -2.23
N ILE A 170 -9.39 15.09 -1.28
CA ILE A 170 -9.96 13.84 -0.77
C ILE A 170 -11.43 14.08 -0.51
N ASP A 171 -12.30 13.28 -1.11
CA ASP A 171 -13.72 13.26 -0.80
C ASP A 171 -13.95 12.61 0.57
N GLY A 172 -13.87 13.42 1.64
CA GLY A 172 -14.09 12.99 3.02
C GLY A 172 -15.56 12.75 3.37
N ALA A 173 -16.47 12.78 2.40
CA ALA A 173 -17.87 12.38 2.59
C ALA A 173 -18.17 11.00 1.99
N HIS A 174 -17.19 10.37 1.34
CA HIS A 174 -17.34 9.02 0.84
C HIS A 174 -17.37 8.04 2.01
N ALA A 175 -18.28 7.07 2.00
CA ALA A 175 -18.52 6.08 3.05
C ALA A 175 -17.33 5.17 3.41
N SER A 176 -16.16 5.38 2.80
CA SER A 176 -14.93 4.64 3.09
C SER A 176 -13.79 5.55 3.56
N LEU A 177 -14.02 6.87 3.53
CA LEU A 177 -13.08 7.93 3.86
C LEU A 177 -13.67 8.96 4.82
N ASP A 178 -14.94 8.84 5.18
CA ASP A 178 -15.64 9.74 6.08
C ASP A 178 -15.28 9.44 7.54
N ASP A 179 -15.21 8.17 7.93
CA ASP A 179 -14.85 7.75 9.28
C ASP A 179 -14.01 6.45 9.31
N GLN A 180 -13.65 5.98 10.51
CA GLN A 180 -12.77 4.82 10.71
C GLN A 180 -13.53 3.53 10.96
N ASP A 181 -14.76 3.58 11.49
CA ASP A 181 -15.59 2.42 11.81
C ASP A 181 -16.85 2.24 10.94
N ASP A 182 -17.05 3.12 9.95
CA ASP A 182 -18.16 3.11 8.99
C ASP A 182 -19.54 3.19 9.69
N ASP A 183 -19.58 3.80 10.88
CA ASP A 183 -20.79 4.09 11.66
C ASP A 183 -20.99 5.61 11.80
N ASN A 184 -21.87 6.19 10.97
CA ASN A 184 -22.16 7.64 11.03
C ASN A 184 -22.73 8.15 12.37
N SER A 185 -22.98 7.29 13.38
CA SER A 185 -23.33 7.71 14.74
C SER A 185 -22.14 8.03 15.64
N THR A 186 -20.94 7.60 15.24
CA THR A 186 -19.67 7.89 15.90
C THR A 186 -19.04 9.15 15.26
N ASN A 187 -17.96 9.66 15.85
CA ASN A 187 -17.29 10.85 15.34
C ASN A 187 -15.80 10.57 15.25
N ASP A 188 -15.41 9.74 14.29
CA ASP A 188 -14.05 9.25 14.09
C ASP A 188 -13.53 9.44 12.66
N PRO A 189 -13.28 10.70 12.24
CA PRO A 189 -13.00 10.99 10.85
C PRO A 189 -11.70 10.34 10.41
N LYS A 190 -11.74 9.66 9.26
CA LYS A 190 -10.52 9.11 8.65
C LYS A 190 -9.59 10.22 8.17
N VAL A 191 -10.15 11.28 7.61
CA VAL A 191 -9.39 12.47 7.20
C VAL A 191 -9.31 13.46 8.35
N ILE A 192 -8.17 13.46 9.07
CA ILE A 192 -7.98 14.26 10.29
C ILE A 192 -7.51 15.70 10.02
N ALA A 193 -6.99 15.96 8.82
CA ALA A 193 -6.62 17.31 8.39
C ALA A 193 -6.72 17.47 6.87
N PHE A 194 -7.01 18.70 6.43
CA PHE A 194 -7.12 19.09 5.04
C PHE A 194 -6.54 20.48 4.79
N TYR A 195 -5.65 20.59 3.80
CA TYR A 195 -5.04 21.85 3.37
C TYR A 195 -5.28 22.08 1.87
N ASP A 196 -5.72 23.28 1.51
CA ASP A 196 -6.08 23.65 0.14
C ASP A 196 -5.45 25.01 -0.23
N PRO A 197 -4.16 25.03 -0.59
CA PRO A 197 -3.49 26.21 -1.12
C PRO A 197 -3.99 26.67 -2.49
N VAL A 198 -4.76 25.84 -3.21
CA VAL A 198 -5.28 26.16 -4.55
C VAL A 198 -6.40 27.19 -4.45
N ASN A 199 -7.41 26.91 -3.62
CA ASN A 199 -8.58 27.77 -3.49
C ASN A 199 -8.59 28.58 -2.18
N ASN A 200 -7.93 28.10 -1.13
CA ASN A 200 -8.01 28.67 0.22
C ASN A 200 -6.63 28.87 0.89
N PRO A 201 -5.66 29.55 0.25
CA PRO A 201 -4.27 29.63 0.72
C PRO A 201 -4.06 30.32 2.08
N SER A 202 -5.06 31.03 2.60
CA SER A 202 -4.99 31.66 3.93
C SER A 202 -5.37 30.73 5.08
N LEU A 203 -5.99 29.58 4.79
CA LEU A 203 -6.45 28.62 5.80
C LEU A 203 -5.40 27.52 5.94
N THR A 204 -4.58 27.61 6.99
CA THR A 204 -3.38 26.77 7.16
C THR A 204 -3.43 25.90 8.41
N ASN A 205 -4.51 25.93 9.20
CA ASN A 205 -4.59 25.17 10.46
C ASN A 205 -4.84 23.66 10.23
N GLY A 206 -5.32 23.29 9.03
CA GLY A 206 -5.62 21.91 8.64
C GLY A 206 -7.01 21.43 9.02
N THR A 207 -7.76 22.16 9.84
CA THR A 207 -9.10 21.75 10.31
C THR A 207 -10.20 22.75 9.94
N GLU A 208 -9.85 23.77 9.15
CA GLU A 208 -10.73 24.88 8.78
C GLU A 208 -11.64 24.56 7.58
N ILE A 209 -11.28 23.52 6.81
CA ILE A 209 -11.92 23.15 5.55
C ILE A 209 -12.37 21.69 5.67
N PHE A 210 -13.63 21.44 5.34
CA PHE A 210 -14.10 20.07 5.19
C PHE A 210 -13.44 19.44 3.95
N PRO A 211 -12.85 18.23 4.04
CA PRO A 211 -12.17 17.60 2.91
C PRO A 211 -13.10 17.43 1.72
N TYR A 212 -12.61 17.80 0.53
CA TYR A 212 -13.33 17.60 -0.72
C TYR A 212 -12.36 17.29 -1.86
N ASP A 213 -12.90 16.75 -2.95
CA ASP A 213 -12.19 16.52 -4.21
C ASP A 213 -13.09 16.89 -5.38
N ASP A 214 -12.58 17.75 -6.27
CA ASP A 214 -13.28 18.29 -7.43
C ASP A 214 -12.77 17.68 -8.75
N GLN A 215 -11.92 16.64 -8.68
CA GLN A 215 -11.41 15.92 -9.85
C GLN A 215 -11.52 14.39 -9.70
N GLY A 216 -11.20 13.85 -8.52
CA GLY A 216 -11.38 12.44 -8.15
C GLY A 216 -10.13 11.58 -8.01
N HIS A 217 -9.00 12.01 -8.58
CA HIS A 217 -7.74 11.28 -8.57
C HIS A 217 -7.17 11.15 -7.14
N GLY A 218 -7.23 12.22 -6.35
CA GLY A 218 -6.77 12.21 -4.96
C GLY A 218 -7.64 11.32 -4.07
N SER A 219 -8.96 11.29 -4.27
CA SER A 219 -9.87 10.38 -3.56
C SER A 219 -9.58 8.92 -3.90
N HIS A 220 -9.31 8.61 -5.17
CA HIS A 220 -8.90 7.28 -5.60
C HIS A 220 -7.59 6.86 -4.90
N CYS A 221 -6.57 7.73 -4.89
CA CYS A 221 -5.31 7.48 -4.19
C CYS A 221 -5.50 7.28 -2.67
N ALA A 222 -6.32 8.13 -2.03
CA ALA A 222 -6.64 8.04 -0.62
C ALA A 222 -7.32 6.71 -0.26
N GLY A 223 -8.28 6.28 -1.07
CA GLY A 223 -8.94 4.98 -0.94
C GLY A 223 -7.96 3.81 -1.09
N THR A 224 -7.03 3.87 -2.05
CA THR A 224 -6.04 2.80 -2.27
C THR A 224 -5.09 2.69 -1.08
N THR A 225 -4.73 3.82 -0.45
CA THR A 225 -3.88 3.82 0.74
C THR A 225 -4.61 3.30 1.98
N ALA A 226 -5.78 3.87 2.32
CA ALA A 226 -6.38 3.67 3.65
C ALA A 226 -7.92 3.60 3.68
N GLY A 227 -8.59 3.42 2.53
CA GLY A 227 -10.04 3.22 2.51
C GLY A 227 -10.45 1.99 3.33
N THR A 228 -11.53 2.08 4.11
CA THR A 228 -12.10 0.94 4.85
C THR A 228 -12.63 -0.16 3.93
N GLY A 229 -12.95 0.17 2.68
CA GLY A 229 -13.66 -0.69 1.73
C GLY A 229 -15.19 -0.62 1.86
N ALA A 230 -15.72 0.13 2.83
CA ALA A 230 -17.16 0.27 3.02
C ALA A 230 -17.88 0.87 1.79
N PRO A 231 -19.16 0.54 1.60
CA PRO A 231 -20.01 -0.25 2.49
C PRO A 231 -19.88 -1.78 2.31
N THR A 232 -19.25 -2.25 1.23
CA THR A 232 -19.19 -3.70 0.92
C THR A 232 -17.98 -4.41 1.52
N TYR A 233 -16.93 -3.65 1.87
CA TYR A 233 -15.63 -4.15 2.33
C TYR A 233 -14.90 -5.02 1.31
N GLU A 234 -15.30 -4.96 0.04
CA GLU A 234 -14.68 -5.71 -1.06
C GLU A 234 -13.41 -5.03 -1.60
N ASN A 235 -13.29 -3.72 -1.41
CA ASN A 235 -12.20 -2.91 -1.96
C ASN A 235 -11.47 -2.09 -0.88
N PRO A 236 -10.97 -2.72 0.20
CA PRO A 236 -10.20 -2.00 1.22
C PRO A 236 -8.89 -1.47 0.63
N GLY A 237 -8.40 -0.36 1.18
CA GLY A 237 -7.05 0.12 0.95
C GLY A 237 -6.02 -0.76 1.65
N MET A 238 -4.73 -0.50 1.46
CA MET A 238 -3.68 -1.36 2.03
C MET A 238 -3.51 -1.21 3.54
N ALA A 239 -3.89 -0.06 4.10
CA ALA A 239 -3.86 0.23 5.54
C ALA A 239 -5.21 0.82 6.01
N PRO A 240 -6.28 0.00 6.09
CA PRO A 240 -7.65 0.48 6.33
C PRO A 240 -7.87 1.28 7.61
N LYS A 241 -7.03 1.13 8.64
CA LYS A 241 -7.13 1.90 9.90
C LYS A 241 -6.13 3.05 10.01
N ALA A 242 -5.33 3.31 8.97
CA ALA A 242 -4.49 4.50 8.92
C ALA A 242 -5.34 5.78 8.76
N LYS A 243 -4.92 6.85 9.43
CA LYS A 243 -5.52 8.18 9.26
C LYS A 243 -4.96 8.86 8.01
N LEU A 244 -5.73 9.77 7.45
CA LEU A 244 -5.38 10.50 6.25
C LEU A 244 -5.27 12.00 6.50
N VAL A 245 -4.33 12.64 5.80
CA VAL A 245 -4.22 14.09 5.69
C VAL A 245 -4.30 14.47 4.22
N GLY A 246 -5.32 15.23 3.83
CA GLY A 246 -5.47 15.68 2.44
C GLY A 246 -4.74 16.99 2.20
N VAL A 247 -3.89 17.02 1.16
CA VAL A 247 -3.15 18.23 0.77
C VAL A 247 -3.45 18.50 -0.71
N LYS A 248 -4.45 19.34 -0.97
CA LYS A 248 -4.93 19.67 -2.32
C LYS A 248 -3.99 20.65 -2.99
N VAL A 249 -3.17 20.16 -3.92
CA VAL A 249 -2.20 20.97 -4.69
C VAL A 249 -2.52 21.04 -6.19
N LEU A 250 -3.50 20.25 -6.65
CA LEU A 250 -4.00 20.24 -8.01
C LEU A 250 -5.43 20.83 -8.07
N ASP A 251 -5.73 21.54 -9.15
CA ASP A 251 -7.04 22.12 -9.43
C ASP A 251 -8.05 21.07 -9.96
N SER A 252 -9.27 21.49 -10.24
CA SER A 252 -10.34 20.62 -10.78
C SER A 252 -10.02 20.02 -12.15
N GLY A 253 -8.99 20.52 -12.85
CA GLY A 253 -8.48 19.96 -14.09
C GLY A 253 -7.39 18.91 -13.88
N GLY A 254 -7.05 18.59 -12.63
CA GLY A 254 -5.94 17.69 -12.29
C GLY A 254 -4.57 18.30 -12.56
N SER A 255 -4.48 19.64 -12.62
CA SER A 255 -3.26 20.36 -12.94
C SER A 255 -2.86 21.28 -11.79
N GLY A 256 -1.55 21.48 -11.61
CA GLY A 256 -1.03 22.35 -10.56
C GLY A 256 0.34 22.89 -10.94
N SER A 257 0.76 23.93 -10.22
CA SER A 257 2.11 24.47 -10.38
C SER A 257 3.06 23.86 -9.36
N PHE A 258 4.33 23.69 -9.72
CA PHE A 258 5.37 23.25 -8.79
C PHE A 258 5.45 24.11 -7.53
N ALA A 259 5.15 25.41 -7.61
CA ALA A 259 5.11 26.29 -6.45
C ALA A 259 4.01 25.90 -5.44
N VAL A 260 2.82 25.51 -5.93
CA VAL A 260 1.71 25.06 -5.07
C VAL A 260 2.00 23.68 -4.48
N VAL A 261 2.59 22.78 -5.28
CA VAL A 261 3.05 21.46 -4.78
C VAL A 261 4.06 21.64 -3.66
N MET A 262 5.10 22.46 -3.84
CA MET A 262 6.09 22.74 -2.80
C MET A 262 5.48 23.41 -1.56
N ALA A 263 4.46 24.27 -1.73
CA ALA A 263 3.74 24.85 -0.59
C ALA A 263 2.97 23.78 0.20
N GLY A 264 2.35 22.81 -0.49
CA GLY A 264 1.73 21.65 0.13
C GLY A 264 2.76 20.79 0.88
N MET A 265 3.89 20.49 0.25
CA MET A 265 5.01 19.75 0.88
C MET A 265 5.52 20.45 2.14
N GLN A 266 5.69 21.78 2.10
CA GLN A 266 6.14 22.56 3.25
C GLN A 266 5.12 22.50 4.39
N TRP A 267 3.84 22.65 4.06
CA TRP A 267 2.77 22.55 5.06
C TRP A 267 2.75 21.17 5.73
N THR A 268 2.96 20.09 4.97
CA THR A 268 3.09 18.73 5.50
C THR A 268 4.27 18.62 6.47
N ILE A 269 5.44 19.18 6.14
CA ILE A 269 6.59 19.23 7.06
C ILE A 269 6.24 19.98 8.33
N ASP A 270 5.65 21.17 8.21
CA ASP A 270 5.35 22.05 9.34
C ASP A 270 4.32 21.45 10.30
N ASN A 271 3.39 20.63 9.79
CA ASN A 271 2.32 20.02 10.58
C ASN A 271 2.56 18.54 10.93
N ARG A 272 3.73 17.98 10.59
CA ARG A 272 4.02 16.55 10.80
C ARG A 272 3.91 16.09 12.25
N TYR A 273 4.33 16.93 13.21
CA TYR A 273 4.22 16.61 14.63
C TYR A 273 2.79 16.67 15.13
N LYS A 274 2.04 17.68 14.67
CA LYS A 274 0.65 17.91 15.07
C LYS A 274 -0.29 16.79 14.63
N PHE A 275 -0.10 16.27 13.42
CA PHE A 275 -0.95 15.23 12.85
C PHE A 275 -0.26 13.88 12.72
N ASN A 276 0.90 13.67 13.37
CA ASN A 276 1.70 12.45 13.29
C ASN A 276 1.94 11.95 11.85
N ILE A 277 2.24 12.86 10.93
CA ILE A 277 2.43 12.53 9.50
C ILE A 277 3.79 11.86 9.34
N ARG A 278 3.78 10.59 8.93
CA ARG A 278 4.99 9.75 8.78
C ARG A 278 5.21 9.24 7.37
N VAL A 279 4.15 9.22 6.56
CA VAL A 279 4.18 8.83 5.16
C VAL A 279 3.49 9.91 4.34
N ALA A 280 3.99 10.18 3.15
CA ALA A 280 3.32 11.00 2.15
C ALA A 280 3.29 10.26 0.81
N SER A 281 2.16 10.32 0.12
CA SER A 281 1.98 9.83 -1.24
C SER A 281 1.79 11.03 -2.17
N MET A 282 2.58 11.08 -3.24
CA MET A 282 2.52 12.12 -4.25
C MET A 282 2.41 11.48 -5.63
N SER A 283 1.16 11.33 -6.09
CA SER A 283 0.80 10.69 -7.34
C SER A 283 0.71 11.68 -8.52
N LEU A 284 1.65 12.63 -8.56
CA LEU A 284 1.70 13.69 -9.55
C LEU A 284 3.11 13.85 -10.12
N GLY A 285 3.18 14.37 -11.33
CA GLY A 285 4.43 14.64 -12.04
C GLY A 285 4.16 15.47 -13.28
N ALA A 286 5.16 16.20 -13.77
CA ALA A 286 4.99 17.00 -14.97
C ALA A 286 5.24 16.16 -16.23
N PHE A 287 4.32 16.22 -17.20
CA PHE A 287 4.62 15.93 -18.60
C PHE A 287 5.44 17.09 -19.18
N GLY A 288 6.69 17.19 -18.76
CA GLY A 288 7.65 18.16 -19.27
C GLY A 288 8.74 17.42 -20.02
N ILE A 289 8.93 17.77 -21.29
CA ILE A 289 10.23 17.73 -21.98
C ILE A 289 11.33 17.78 -20.93
N ILE A 290 12.04 16.64 -20.76
CA ILE A 290 13.16 16.45 -19.84
C ILE A 290 13.89 17.78 -19.71
N GLU A 291 13.65 18.51 -18.63
CA GLU A 291 14.54 19.60 -18.27
C GLU A 291 15.77 18.83 -17.79
N TRP A 292 16.77 18.71 -18.67
CA TRP A 292 18.06 18.06 -18.43
C TRP A 292 18.86 18.82 -17.36
N GLN A 293 18.25 19.04 -16.21
CA GLN A 293 18.78 19.65 -15.01
C GLN A 293 19.05 18.52 -14.02
N SER A 294 20.13 18.61 -13.26
CA SER A 294 20.38 17.67 -12.18
C SER A 294 19.24 17.70 -11.16
N SER A 295 19.03 16.60 -10.44
CA SER A 295 18.00 16.52 -9.41
C SER A 295 18.26 17.52 -8.26
N GLU A 296 19.51 17.90 -8.04
CA GLU A 296 19.91 18.99 -7.13
C GLU A 296 19.59 20.41 -7.66
N GLU A 297 19.43 20.58 -8.97
CA GLU A 297 19.06 21.86 -9.59
C GLU A 297 17.53 22.06 -9.64
N ASP A 298 16.76 20.97 -9.60
CA ASP A 298 15.30 20.99 -9.53
C ASP A 298 14.79 21.29 -8.11
N SER A 299 14.03 22.38 -7.98
CA SER A 299 13.53 22.84 -6.68
C SER A 299 12.56 21.86 -6.01
N VAL A 300 11.80 21.09 -6.80
CA VAL A 300 10.78 20.17 -6.28
C VAL A 300 11.45 18.88 -5.81
N ASN A 301 12.47 18.39 -6.52
CA ASN A 301 13.30 17.26 -6.07
C ASN A 301 14.03 17.58 -4.77
N ARG A 302 14.59 18.78 -4.63
CA ARG A 302 15.15 19.24 -3.36
C ARG A 302 14.12 19.27 -2.25
N MET A 303 12.92 19.79 -2.53
CA MET A 303 11.84 19.79 -1.54
C MET A 303 11.41 18.38 -1.14
N ALA A 304 11.42 17.43 -2.08
CA ALA A 304 11.14 16.02 -1.81
C ALA A 304 12.19 15.42 -0.87
N ASN A 305 13.48 15.69 -1.12
CA ASN A 305 14.56 15.28 -0.23
C ASN A 305 14.42 15.93 1.16
N GLU A 306 14.02 17.21 1.25
CA GLU A 306 13.76 17.88 2.53
C GLU A 306 12.61 17.24 3.32
N MET A 307 11.55 16.76 2.66
CA MET A 307 10.50 16.00 3.34
C MET A 307 11.05 14.71 3.97
N VAL A 308 11.87 13.96 3.22
CA VAL A 308 12.50 12.73 3.70
C VAL A 308 13.48 13.02 4.85
N TYR A 309 14.24 14.11 4.75
CA TYR A 309 15.13 14.57 5.81
C TYR A 309 14.37 14.98 7.09
N ASN A 310 13.12 15.42 6.96
CA ASN A 310 12.23 15.73 8.08
C ASN A 310 11.38 14.52 8.52
N ASP A 311 11.89 13.30 8.32
CA ASP A 311 11.32 12.02 8.77
C ASP A 311 9.95 11.65 8.17
N ILE A 312 9.59 12.22 7.02
CA ILE A 312 8.40 11.83 6.25
C ILE A 312 8.82 10.91 5.11
N THR A 313 8.33 9.68 5.11
CA THR A 313 8.59 8.73 4.02
C THR A 313 7.77 9.12 2.81
N LEU A 314 8.42 9.69 1.80
CA LEU A 314 7.76 10.20 0.60
C LEU A 314 7.78 9.15 -0.53
N PHE A 315 6.59 8.76 -0.97
CA PHE A 315 6.36 7.93 -2.15
C PHE A 315 5.95 8.80 -3.33
N ILE A 316 6.60 8.60 -4.47
CA ILE A 316 6.38 9.38 -5.69
C ILE A 316 6.15 8.46 -6.88
N ALA A 317 5.18 8.79 -7.72
CA ALA A 317 4.94 8.08 -8.97
C ALA A 317 6.13 8.19 -9.93
N ALA A 318 6.51 7.07 -10.57
CA ALA A 318 7.55 7.05 -11.61
C ALA A 318 7.19 7.89 -12.84
N GLY A 319 5.89 8.06 -13.12
CA GLY A 319 5.35 8.74 -14.30
C GLY A 319 4.81 7.75 -15.34
N ASN A 320 3.99 8.25 -16.27
CA ASN A 320 3.27 7.42 -17.25
C ASN A 320 3.73 7.64 -18.71
N SER A 321 5.02 7.93 -18.92
CA SER A 321 5.60 8.29 -20.23
C SER A 321 6.13 7.09 -21.03
N ALA A 322 6.14 5.88 -20.43
CA ALA A 322 6.73 4.66 -20.97
C ALA A 322 8.21 4.78 -21.34
N GLY A 323 8.87 3.64 -21.59
CA GLY A 323 10.22 3.60 -22.14
C GLY A 323 11.32 4.06 -21.19
N ARG A 324 12.56 3.91 -21.66
CA ARG A 324 13.79 4.17 -20.89
C ARG A 324 14.07 5.66 -20.72
N GLY A 325 14.55 6.05 -19.55
CA GLY A 325 15.02 7.41 -19.27
C GLY A 325 13.88 8.43 -19.17
N THR A 326 12.70 7.97 -18.79
CA THR A 326 11.47 8.80 -18.77
C THR A 326 10.96 9.09 -17.36
N ILE A 327 11.72 8.68 -16.33
CA ILE A 327 11.52 9.16 -14.95
C ILE A 327 11.73 10.68 -14.93
N GLY A 328 10.66 11.43 -14.65
CA GLY A 328 10.69 12.89 -14.56
C GLY A 328 10.71 13.40 -13.12
N THR A 329 10.67 14.72 -12.97
CA THR A 329 10.46 15.39 -11.67
C THR A 329 9.00 15.24 -11.22
N PRO A 330 8.75 14.92 -9.93
CA PRO A 330 9.71 14.75 -8.83
C PRO A 330 10.19 13.31 -8.60
N GLY A 331 9.82 12.37 -9.48
CA GLY A 331 10.20 10.96 -9.40
C GLY A 331 11.70 10.69 -9.50
N SER A 332 12.51 11.65 -9.97
CA SER A 332 13.96 11.57 -9.99
C SER A 332 14.65 11.93 -8.66
N SER A 333 13.92 12.38 -7.63
CA SER A 333 14.45 12.65 -6.28
C SER A 333 15.27 11.47 -5.71
N GLU A 334 16.36 11.78 -5.00
CA GLU A 334 17.30 10.78 -4.46
C GLU A 334 16.76 10.03 -3.26
N ASP A 335 16.17 10.76 -2.32
CA ASP A 335 15.76 10.22 -1.04
C ASP A 335 14.33 9.67 -1.07
N ALA A 336 13.47 10.20 -1.95
CA ALA A 336 12.11 9.71 -2.11
C ALA A 336 12.05 8.31 -2.74
N ILE A 337 11.01 7.56 -2.40
CA ILE A 337 10.75 6.22 -2.94
C ILE A 337 9.92 6.36 -4.21
N THR A 338 10.54 6.13 -5.36
CA THR A 338 9.85 6.19 -6.66
C THR A 338 9.21 4.85 -6.98
N VAL A 339 7.93 4.83 -7.35
CA VAL A 339 7.16 3.60 -7.56
C VAL A 339 6.75 3.46 -9.02
N GLY A 340 7.16 2.34 -9.65
CA GLY A 340 6.70 1.91 -10.97
C GLY A 340 5.38 1.16 -10.91
N ALA A 341 4.65 1.11 -12.04
CA ALA A 341 3.35 0.44 -12.13
C ALA A 341 3.47 -0.95 -12.75
N LEU A 342 2.84 -1.92 -12.12
CA LEU A 342 2.66 -3.27 -12.63
C LEU A 342 1.23 -3.50 -13.14
N ASP A 343 1.10 -4.38 -14.11
CA ASP A 343 -0.13 -5.07 -14.42
C ASP A 343 -0.39 -6.19 -13.39
N LYS A 344 -1.61 -6.75 -13.38
CA LYS A 344 -2.02 -7.77 -12.39
C LYS A 344 -1.27 -9.11 -12.52
N ASP A 345 -0.59 -9.32 -13.64
CA ASP A 345 0.29 -10.46 -13.89
C ASP A 345 1.74 -10.21 -13.44
N SER A 346 1.97 -9.14 -12.66
CA SER A 346 3.28 -8.69 -12.18
C SER A 346 4.24 -8.22 -13.28
N SER A 347 3.79 -8.12 -14.54
CA SER A 347 4.58 -7.50 -15.60
C SER A 347 4.58 -5.97 -15.44
N ILE A 348 5.63 -5.31 -15.91
CA ILE A 348 5.67 -3.84 -15.91
C ILE A 348 4.58 -3.31 -16.84
N ALA A 349 3.74 -2.41 -16.33
CA ALA A 349 2.68 -1.82 -17.14
C ALA A 349 3.29 -1.03 -18.30
N ALA A 350 2.69 -1.15 -19.50
CA ALA A 350 3.25 -0.58 -20.72
C ALA A 350 3.47 0.95 -20.67
N TYR A 351 2.72 1.66 -19.82
CA TYR A 351 2.83 3.10 -19.60
C TYR A 351 3.85 3.49 -18.53
N SER A 352 4.30 2.57 -17.67
CA SER A 352 5.18 2.88 -16.55
C SER A 352 6.50 3.45 -17.05
N SER A 353 6.91 4.61 -16.51
CA SER A 353 8.20 5.20 -16.83
C SER A 353 9.33 4.36 -16.23
N GLN A 354 10.45 4.32 -16.93
CA GLN A 354 11.59 3.48 -16.59
C GLN A 354 12.83 4.35 -16.51
N GLY A 355 13.74 3.98 -15.61
CA GLY A 355 15.01 4.64 -15.46
C GLY A 355 15.95 4.41 -16.66
N PRO A 356 17.21 4.81 -16.51
CA PRO A 356 17.74 5.54 -15.35
C PRO A 356 17.25 7.00 -15.32
N THR A 357 17.51 7.73 -14.23
CA THR A 357 17.34 9.20 -14.22
C THR A 357 18.37 9.91 -15.10
N GLU A 358 18.26 11.23 -15.30
CA GLU A 358 19.28 12.01 -16.05
C GLU A 358 20.71 11.90 -15.47
N GLU A 359 20.84 11.54 -14.20
CA GLU A 359 22.10 11.35 -13.48
C GLU A 359 22.57 9.88 -13.47
N ASN A 360 21.96 9.00 -14.27
CA ASN A 360 22.21 7.56 -14.29
C ASN A 360 21.89 6.84 -12.96
N ARG A 361 21.00 7.37 -12.11
CA ARG A 361 20.54 6.67 -10.91
C ARG A 361 19.49 5.62 -11.28
N VAL A 362 19.50 4.49 -10.56
CA VAL A 362 18.51 3.43 -10.74
C VAL A 362 17.19 3.88 -10.12
N LYS A 363 16.17 4.02 -10.98
CA LYS A 363 14.79 4.29 -10.64
C LYS A 363 13.88 3.50 -11.60
N PRO A 364 12.65 3.11 -11.22
CA PRO A 364 12.04 3.30 -9.90
C PRO A 364 12.79 2.54 -8.79
N ASN A 365 12.47 2.82 -7.52
CA ASN A 365 13.01 2.05 -6.40
C ASN A 365 12.33 0.69 -6.28
N LEU A 366 11.01 0.68 -6.49
CA LEU A 366 10.11 -0.46 -6.29
C LEU A 366 9.04 -0.42 -7.38
N ALA A 367 8.37 -1.55 -7.59
CA ALA A 367 7.18 -1.63 -8.43
C ALA A 367 5.98 -2.15 -7.63
N TYR A 368 4.79 -1.62 -7.93
CA TYR A 368 3.53 -1.99 -7.31
C TYR A 368 2.43 -2.06 -8.38
N VAL A 369 1.38 -2.86 -8.17
CA VAL A 369 0.23 -2.94 -9.08
C VAL A 369 -0.39 -1.55 -9.23
N GLY A 370 -0.39 -1.06 -10.47
CA GLY A 370 -0.91 0.26 -10.83
C GLY A 370 -1.98 0.21 -11.90
N SER A 371 -2.20 -0.94 -12.55
CA SER A 371 -3.24 -1.11 -13.58
C SER A 371 -4.53 -1.69 -13.02
N ASP A 372 -5.65 -1.11 -13.45
CA ASP A 372 -7.01 -1.51 -13.13
C ASP A 372 -7.24 -1.66 -11.61
N VAL A 373 -6.68 -0.71 -10.85
CA VAL A 373 -6.81 -0.63 -9.40
C VAL A 373 -8.16 0.00 -9.08
N MET A 374 -9.06 -0.77 -8.45
CA MET A 374 -10.33 -0.26 -7.96
C MET A 374 -10.11 0.56 -6.69
N SER A 375 -10.76 1.70 -6.59
CA SER A 375 -10.72 2.50 -5.36
C SER A 375 -11.90 3.47 -5.34
N VAL A 376 -11.97 4.29 -4.30
CA VAL A 376 -13.01 5.28 -4.07
C VAL A 376 -13.26 6.14 -5.31
N ALA A 377 -14.53 6.21 -5.72
CA ALA A 377 -15.01 7.12 -6.74
C ALA A 377 -15.58 8.38 -6.07
N HIS A 378 -14.89 9.52 -6.22
CA HIS A 378 -15.34 10.78 -5.63
C HIS A 378 -16.76 11.18 -6.05
N ASN A 379 -17.47 11.90 -5.17
CA ASN A 379 -18.82 12.44 -5.38
C ASN A 379 -19.90 11.39 -5.70
N THR A 380 -19.63 10.10 -5.44
CA THR A 380 -20.62 9.03 -5.58
C THR A 380 -21.32 8.69 -4.27
N GLY A 381 -20.70 9.03 -3.14
CA GLY A 381 -21.13 8.66 -1.79
C GLY A 381 -20.52 7.33 -1.33
N ASP A 382 -20.64 6.27 -2.12
CA ASP A 382 -20.21 4.91 -1.74
C ASP A 382 -19.66 4.06 -2.90
N GLY A 383 -19.45 4.67 -4.07
CA GLY A 383 -19.06 4.00 -5.31
C GLY A 383 -17.55 3.82 -5.46
N TYR A 384 -17.17 2.81 -6.25
CA TYR A 384 -15.78 2.52 -6.57
C TYR A 384 -15.53 2.55 -8.08
N THR A 385 -14.32 2.91 -8.49
CA THR A 385 -13.90 3.00 -9.90
C THR A 385 -12.47 2.54 -10.09
N ALA A 386 -12.17 1.99 -11.27
CA ALA A 386 -10.84 1.52 -11.64
C ALA A 386 -10.05 2.61 -12.34
N PHE A 387 -8.83 2.89 -11.87
CA PHE A 387 -7.84 3.70 -12.57
C PHE A 387 -6.56 2.90 -12.82
N SER A 388 -5.82 3.32 -13.85
CA SER A 388 -4.55 2.75 -14.25
C SER A 388 -3.48 3.84 -14.29
N GLY A 389 -2.37 3.63 -13.60
CA GLY A 389 -1.27 4.57 -13.53
C GLY A 389 -0.24 4.25 -12.45
N THR A 390 0.96 4.79 -12.59
CA THR A 390 1.94 4.86 -11.48
C THR A 390 1.37 5.62 -10.27
N SER A 391 0.38 6.47 -10.51
CA SER A 391 -0.45 7.14 -9.51
C SER A 391 -1.25 6.21 -8.61
N MET A 392 -1.57 4.99 -9.03
CA MET A 392 -2.28 3.99 -8.22
C MET A 392 -1.31 3.02 -7.53
N ALA A 393 -0.17 2.74 -8.17
CA ALA A 393 0.93 1.97 -7.58
C ALA A 393 1.52 2.67 -6.34
N THR A 394 1.72 3.99 -6.42
CA THR A 394 2.33 4.82 -5.36
C THR A 394 1.55 4.79 -4.03
N PRO A 395 0.23 5.07 -3.98
CA PRO A 395 -0.54 5.00 -2.75
C PRO A 395 -0.67 3.57 -2.19
N GLY A 396 -0.61 2.55 -3.04
CA GLY A 396 -0.55 1.15 -2.61
C GLY A 396 0.72 0.86 -1.80
N ALA A 397 1.89 1.23 -2.34
CA ALA A 397 3.16 1.12 -1.63
C ALA A 397 3.22 1.99 -0.36
N ALA A 398 2.64 3.19 -0.39
CA ALA A 398 2.54 4.06 0.78
C ALA A 398 1.69 3.45 1.91
N GLY A 399 0.63 2.72 1.57
CA GLY A 399 -0.16 1.98 2.55
C GLY A 399 0.62 0.82 3.19
N VAL A 400 1.46 0.10 2.44
CA VAL A 400 2.37 -0.90 3.03
C VAL A 400 3.34 -0.25 4.03
N ALA A 401 3.86 0.94 3.73
CA ALA A 401 4.70 1.68 4.68
C ALA A 401 3.94 2.10 5.95
N ALA A 402 2.64 2.39 5.86
CA ALA A 402 1.79 2.62 7.02
C ALA A 402 1.69 1.36 7.90
N LEU A 403 1.53 0.17 7.32
CA LEU A 403 1.60 -1.09 8.08
C LEU A 403 2.95 -1.28 8.76
N MET A 404 4.05 -1.01 8.06
CA MET A 404 5.41 -1.10 8.62
C MET A 404 5.62 -0.14 9.80
N LEU A 405 5.04 1.06 9.74
CA LEU A 405 5.11 2.04 10.82
C LEU A 405 4.23 1.67 12.02
N GLN A 406 3.11 0.98 11.82
CA GLN A 406 2.37 0.39 12.94
C GLN A 406 3.20 -0.70 13.61
N ALA A 407 3.82 -1.57 12.81
CA ALA A 407 4.69 -2.63 13.32
C ALA A 407 5.90 -2.08 14.07
N ASN A 408 6.43 -0.94 13.64
CA ASN A 408 7.55 -0.27 14.28
C ASN A 408 7.51 1.25 14.07
N PRO A 409 6.94 2.01 15.03
CA PRO A 409 6.80 3.47 14.91
C PRO A 409 8.13 4.22 14.84
N GLY A 410 9.23 3.59 15.25
CA GLY A 410 10.57 4.17 15.26
C GLY A 410 11.35 4.04 13.95
N LEU A 411 10.74 3.57 12.86
CA LEU A 411 11.42 3.46 11.58
C LEU A 411 11.69 4.82 10.93
N SER A 412 12.92 5.03 10.49
CA SER A 412 13.25 6.16 9.62
C SER A 412 12.81 5.90 8.17
N PRO A 413 12.62 6.95 7.34
CA PRO A 413 12.29 6.78 5.92
C PRO A 413 13.29 5.90 5.16
N PHE A 414 14.58 6.01 5.47
CA PHE A 414 15.62 5.19 4.86
C PHE A 414 15.47 3.70 5.23
N GLU A 415 15.08 3.40 6.46
CA GLU A 415 14.85 2.02 6.89
C GLU A 415 13.61 1.42 6.22
N ILE A 416 12.53 2.19 6.08
CA ILE A 416 11.34 1.74 5.34
C ILE A 416 11.72 1.42 3.90
N ARG A 417 12.39 2.34 3.22
CA ARG A 417 12.91 2.13 1.87
C ARG A 417 13.77 0.86 1.77
N ASN A 418 14.72 0.69 2.69
CA ASN A 418 15.64 -0.44 2.66
C ASN A 418 14.92 -1.76 2.91
N PHE A 419 14.04 -1.84 3.90
CA PHE A 419 13.27 -3.06 4.16
C PHE A 419 12.44 -3.44 2.94
N MET A 420 11.66 -2.52 2.38
CA MET A 420 10.85 -2.80 1.18
C MET A 420 11.72 -3.23 -0.01
N GLN A 421 12.88 -2.61 -0.22
CA GLN A 421 13.81 -2.99 -1.29
C GLN A 421 14.41 -4.39 -1.08
N GLU A 422 14.82 -4.74 0.13
CA GLU A 422 15.42 -6.04 0.43
C GLU A 422 14.40 -7.18 0.37
N THR A 423 13.15 -6.93 0.77
CA THR A 423 12.06 -7.92 0.78
C THR A 423 11.32 -8.04 -0.55
N ALA A 424 11.40 -7.03 -1.43
CA ALA A 424 10.71 -7.03 -2.72
C ALA A 424 11.03 -8.27 -3.57
N GLU A 425 10.05 -8.85 -4.25
CA GLU A 425 10.30 -9.97 -5.16
C GLU A 425 11.03 -9.48 -6.41
N TYR A 426 12.22 -10.04 -6.66
CA TYR A 426 13.01 -9.65 -7.82
C TYR A 426 12.28 -10.00 -9.12
N ARG A 427 12.13 -9.00 -10.00
CA ARG A 427 11.55 -9.19 -11.34
C ARG A 427 12.61 -8.97 -12.40
N SER A 428 12.79 -10.00 -13.22
CA SER A 428 13.74 -9.98 -14.34
C SER A 428 13.23 -9.06 -15.45
N CYS A 429 14.12 -8.32 -16.09
CA CYS A 429 13.76 -7.50 -17.24
C CYS A 429 14.63 -7.79 -18.47
N THR A 430 13.97 -7.98 -19.60
CA THR A 430 14.59 -8.33 -20.88
C THR A 430 14.08 -7.40 -21.99
N TYR A 431 14.97 -6.60 -22.58
CA TYR A 431 14.65 -5.86 -23.81
C TYR A 431 15.04 -6.66 -25.04
N MET A 432 14.12 -6.79 -26.00
CA MET A 432 14.45 -7.30 -27.34
C MET A 432 15.40 -6.32 -28.04
N GLY A 433 16.67 -6.71 -28.18
CA GLY A 433 17.69 -5.91 -28.87
C GLY A 433 18.81 -5.33 -28.00
N ASP A 434 18.78 -5.55 -26.68
CA ASP A 434 19.90 -5.23 -25.77
C ASP A 434 20.51 -6.50 -25.14
N PRO A 435 21.24 -7.32 -25.92
CA PRO A 435 21.86 -8.55 -25.43
C PRO A 435 23.08 -8.31 -24.53
N ALA A 436 23.48 -7.05 -24.33
CA ALA A 436 24.66 -6.67 -23.53
C ALA A 436 24.30 -5.97 -22.20
N GLY A 437 23.00 -5.80 -21.92
CA GLY A 437 22.52 -5.19 -20.68
C GLY A 437 22.93 -3.72 -20.48
N ILE A 438 23.35 -3.04 -21.55
CA ILE A 438 23.90 -1.69 -21.50
C ILE A 438 22.84 -0.69 -21.04
N ASP A 439 21.56 -1.04 -21.16
CA ASP A 439 20.44 -0.16 -20.87
C ASP A 439 19.86 -0.33 -19.46
N GLY A 440 20.48 -1.17 -18.63
CA GLY A 440 20.09 -1.40 -17.24
C GLY A 440 19.04 -2.51 -17.05
N CYS A 441 18.72 -3.24 -18.12
CA CYS A 441 18.06 -4.54 -18.09
C CYS A 441 19.01 -5.64 -18.55
N ASP A 442 19.99 -5.91 -17.70
CA ASP A 442 21.08 -6.87 -17.94
C ASP A 442 20.71 -8.33 -17.58
N ASP A 443 19.44 -8.72 -17.60
CA ASP A 443 19.07 -10.11 -17.24
C ASP A 443 19.18 -11.09 -18.43
N ASN A 444 19.65 -10.59 -19.58
CA ASN A 444 19.89 -11.35 -20.80
C ASN A 444 21.21 -12.16 -20.78
N ASP A 445 22.14 -11.90 -19.84
CA ASP A 445 23.41 -12.63 -19.72
C ASP A 445 23.41 -13.57 -18.51
N VAL A 446 23.55 -14.88 -18.74
CA VAL A 446 23.61 -15.91 -17.69
C VAL A 446 24.79 -15.68 -16.72
N GLN A 447 25.80 -14.91 -17.15
CA GLN A 447 26.97 -14.54 -16.35
C GLN A 447 26.72 -13.32 -15.44
N SER A 448 25.78 -12.44 -15.79
CA SER A 448 25.39 -11.27 -14.97
C SER A 448 24.50 -11.68 -13.80
N VAL A 449 23.62 -12.69 -13.96
CA VAL A 449 22.71 -13.20 -12.90
C VAL A 449 23.45 -13.62 -11.61
N ILE A 450 24.72 -14.03 -11.72
CA ILE A 450 25.54 -14.51 -10.59
C ILE A 450 26.32 -13.36 -9.90
N THR A 451 26.45 -12.20 -10.55
CA THR A 451 27.32 -11.09 -10.08
C THR A 451 26.65 -9.71 -10.05
N LYS A 452 25.42 -9.57 -10.54
CA LYS A 452 24.67 -8.32 -10.63
C LYS A 452 23.96 -8.00 -9.31
N ASN A 453 23.86 -6.71 -9.02
CA ASN A 453 23.03 -6.20 -7.93
C ASN A 453 21.55 -6.53 -8.20
N ARG A 454 20.77 -6.82 -7.16
CA ARG A 454 19.32 -7.12 -7.19
C ARG A 454 18.47 -5.89 -7.53
N GLN A 455 18.85 -5.13 -8.56
CA GLN A 455 18.16 -3.93 -9.03
C GLN A 455 18.28 -3.75 -10.55
N ASN A 456 17.25 -3.17 -11.17
CA ASN A 456 17.22 -2.80 -12.58
C ASN A 456 16.41 -1.51 -12.81
N ASN A 457 16.51 -0.91 -14.00
CA ASN A 457 15.85 0.36 -14.32
C ASN A 457 14.34 0.24 -14.62
N VAL A 458 13.75 -0.95 -14.53
CA VAL A 458 12.35 -1.21 -14.87
C VAL A 458 11.52 -1.45 -13.61
N TYR A 459 11.93 -2.42 -12.82
CA TYR A 459 11.29 -2.84 -11.57
C TYR A 459 11.97 -2.28 -10.32
N GLY A 460 13.10 -1.58 -10.47
CA GLY A 460 13.91 -1.17 -9.33
C GLY A 460 14.48 -2.40 -8.63
N HIS A 461 14.27 -2.50 -7.32
CA HIS A 461 14.61 -3.67 -6.52
C HIS A 461 13.62 -4.83 -6.67
N GLY A 462 12.45 -4.59 -7.27
CA GLY A 462 11.44 -5.61 -7.50
C GLY A 462 10.03 -5.16 -7.15
N GLU A 463 9.12 -6.13 -7.18
CA GLU A 463 7.73 -6.00 -6.79
C GLU A 463 7.59 -6.03 -5.26
N VAL A 464 6.87 -5.08 -4.69
CA VAL A 464 6.68 -5.00 -3.23
C VAL A 464 5.99 -6.27 -2.70
N ARG A 465 6.45 -6.78 -1.56
CA ARG A 465 5.80 -7.87 -0.82
C ARG A 465 5.52 -7.39 0.61
N ALA A 466 4.24 -7.21 0.94
CA ALA A 466 3.82 -6.49 2.13
C ALA A 466 4.12 -7.25 3.41
N LEU A 467 3.75 -8.53 3.49
CA LEU A 467 4.00 -9.38 4.65
C LEU A 467 5.48 -9.38 5.06
N GLU A 468 6.37 -9.63 4.10
CA GLU A 468 7.81 -9.68 4.32
C GLU A 468 8.36 -8.34 4.77
N SER A 469 7.87 -7.23 4.18
CA SER A 469 8.26 -5.88 4.57
C SER A 469 7.82 -5.53 5.99
N VAL A 470 6.59 -5.91 6.35
CA VAL A 470 5.99 -5.67 7.66
C VAL A 470 6.65 -6.54 8.74
N LEU A 471 6.93 -7.80 8.44
CA LEU A 471 7.69 -8.67 9.34
C LEU A 471 9.13 -8.17 9.52
N ALA A 472 9.82 -7.74 8.46
CA ALA A 472 11.15 -7.15 8.58
C ALA A 472 11.14 -5.88 9.46
N ALA A 473 10.09 -5.06 9.36
CA ALA A 473 9.87 -3.90 10.23
C ALA A 473 9.65 -4.29 11.70
N ALA A 474 8.76 -5.25 11.95
CA ALA A 474 8.45 -5.78 13.28
C ALA A 474 9.70 -6.43 13.92
N GLU A 475 10.47 -7.15 13.12
CA GLU A 475 11.60 -7.97 13.58
C GLU A 475 12.94 -7.24 13.65
N LYS A 476 12.95 -5.93 13.40
CA LYS A 476 14.17 -5.10 13.44
C LYS A 476 14.98 -5.30 14.73
N TYR A 477 14.32 -5.47 15.88
CA TYR A 477 14.95 -5.59 17.19
C TYR A 477 14.63 -6.89 17.94
N TYR A 478 13.45 -7.47 17.74
CA TYR A 478 12.94 -8.62 18.47
C TYR A 478 12.25 -9.58 17.52
N LEU A 479 12.27 -10.88 17.82
CA LEU A 479 11.49 -11.84 17.02
C LEU A 479 10.00 -11.58 17.19
N PHE A 480 9.24 -11.64 16.10
CA PHE A 480 7.78 -11.49 16.16
C PHE A 480 7.17 -12.77 16.77
N ASP A 481 6.27 -12.62 17.75
CA ASP A 481 5.62 -13.73 18.44
C ASP A 481 4.13 -13.44 18.64
N ASP A 482 3.33 -13.95 17.71
CA ASP A 482 1.86 -13.85 17.66
C ASP A 482 1.16 -14.69 18.74
N SER A 483 1.89 -15.53 19.49
CA SER A 483 1.34 -16.27 20.62
C SER A 483 1.17 -15.41 21.89
N MET A 484 1.67 -14.17 21.85
CA MET A 484 1.56 -13.18 22.92
C MET A 484 0.54 -12.11 22.51
N SER A 485 -0.38 -11.76 23.41
CA SER A 485 -1.34 -10.66 23.19
C SER A 485 -1.29 -9.63 24.32
N ILE A 486 -1.60 -8.40 23.95
CA ILE A 486 -2.00 -7.34 24.88
C ILE A 486 -3.40 -6.94 24.48
N ASP A 487 -4.33 -6.95 25.42
CA ASP A 487 -5.73 -6.62 25.17
C ASP A 487 -6.08 -5.40 26.01
N LEU A 488 -6.45 -4.29 25.35
CA LEU A 488 -6.83 -3.05 26.00
C LEU A 488 -8.22 -3.21 26.66
N GLU A 489 -8.32 -2.83 27.93
CA GLU A 489 -9.58 -2.88 28.69
C GLU A 489 -10.28 -1.51 28.77
N THR A 490 -9.54 -0.44 28.48
CA THR A 490 -10.10 0.91 28.49
C THR A 490 -10.91 1.13 27.21
N ASP A 491 -12.23 1.23 27.35
CA ASP A 491 -13.17 1.53 26.26
C ASP A 491 -13.01 3.01 25.84
N PRO A 492 -12.93 3.33 24.54
CA PRO A 492 -13.04 4.71 24.09
C PRO A 492 -14.40 5.29 24.51
N THR A 493 -14.42 6.58 24.87
CA THR A 493 -15.67 7.26 25.26
C THR A 493 -16.60 7.48 24.06
N HIS A 494 -17.83 7.99 24.24
CA HIS A 494 -18.84 8.18 23.18
C HIS A 494 -18.41 9.00 21.92
N ASP A 495 -17.19 9.55 21.86
CA ASP A 495 -16.60 10.10 20.63
C ASP A 495 -15.73 9.10 19.83
N ASN A 496 -15.62 7.85 20.30
CA ASN A 496 -14.95 6.65 19.77
C ASN A 496 -13.52 6.77 19.22
N LEU A 497 -13.00 7.98 19.02
CA LEU A 497 -11.64 8.21 18.53
C LEU A 497 -10.58 8.13 19.62
N HIS A 498 -10.91 8.59 20.82
CA HIS A 498 -9.92 8.85 21.83
C HIS A 498 -10.39 8.35 23.18
N THR A 499 -9.47 7.72 23.90
CA THR A 499 -9.63 7.59 25.35
C THR A 499 -9.33 8.95 25.98
N HIS A 500 -10.34 9.59 26.54
CA HIS A 500 -10.17 10.84 27.29
C HIS A 500 -9.49 10.53 28.62
N LEU A 501 -8.34 11.16 28.84
CA LEU A 501 -7.52 10.95 30.02
C LEU A 501 -7.34 12.28 30.77
N SER A 502 -7.95 12.36 31.95
CA SER A 502 -7.55 13.31 32.98
C SER A 502 -6.27 12.82 33.66
N PRO A 503 -5.50 13.68 34.37
CA PRO A 503 -4.30 13.25 35.06
C PRO A 503 -4.49 12.11 36.08
N GLY A 504 -5.70 11.94 36.63
CA GLY A 504 -6.03 10.83 37.54
C GLY A 504 -6.37 9.51 36.86
N ASP A 505 -6.50 9.48 35.52
CA ASP A 505 -6.94 8.32 34.76
C ASP A 505 -5.77 7.43 34.34
N SER A 506 -6.10 6.25 33.82
CA SER A 506 -5.11 5.26 33.37
C SER A 506 -5.65 4.38 32.24
N ILE A 507 -4.76 4.02 31.31
CA ILE A 507 -5.01 2.99 30.31
C ILE A 507 -4.78 1.63 30.96
N SER A 508 -5.81 0.79 31.02
CA SER A 508 -5.73 -0.56 31.59
C SER A 508 -5.65 -1.59 30.46
N PHE A 509 -4.84 -2.63 30.66
CA PHE A 509 -4.66 -3.70 29.70
C PHE A 509 -4.46 -5.04 30.40
N SER A 510 -4.80 -6.12 29.71
CA SER A 510 -4.50 -7.49 30.08
C SER A 510 -3.47 -8.09 29.12
N THR A 511 -2.76 -9.14 29.58
CA THR A 511 -1.66 -9.74 28.83
C THR A 511 -1.79 -11.25 28.79
N SER A 512 -1.44 -11.86 27.66
CA SER A 512 -1.36 -13.31 27.48
C SER A 512 0.02 -13.75 26.92
N GLY A 513 0.26 -15.06 26.80
CA GLY A 513 1.51 -15.59 26.20
C GLY A 513 2.76 -15.53 27.09
N GLY A 514 2.63 -15.12 28.36
CA GLY A 514 3.73 -15.08 29.33
C GLY A 514 4.71 -13.92 29.11
N ILE A 515 4.16 -12.74 28.83
CA ILE A 515 4.90 -11.47 28.74
C ILE A 515 5.66 -11.21 30.05
N GLU A 516 6.94 -10.88 29.95
CA GLU A 516 7.81 -10.63 31.10
C GLU A 516 8.02 -9.14 31.37
N THR A 517 7.90 -8.31 30.34
CA THR A 517 8.12 -6.86 30.40
C THR A 517 7.21 -6.15 29.42
N ILE A 518 6.62 -5.04 29.85
CA ILE A 518 5.84 -4.17 28.98
C ILE A 518 6.66 -2.94 28.62
N GLN A 519 6.62 -2.58 27.34
CA GLN A 519 7.14 -1.31 26.84
C GLN A 519 6.02 -0.53 26.17
N TRP A 520 6.08 0.79 26.31
CA TRP A 520 5.17 1.70 25.63
C TRP A 520 5.94 2.93 25.14
N ARG A 521 5.37 3.63 24.17
CA ARG A 521 5.88 4.90 23.66
C ARG A 521 4.75 5.73 23.09
N SER A 522 4.92 7.04 22.99
CA SER A 522 4.15 7.82 22.02
C SER A 522 4.64 7.51 20.61
N ASN A 523 3.76 7.58 19.63
CA ASN A 523 4.12 7.45 18.21
C ASN A 523 4.74 8.72 17.65
N HIS A 524 5.06 9.68 18.52
CA HIS A 524 5.86 10.82 18.16
C HIS A 524 7.25 10.40 17.68
N ILE A 525 7.76 11.12 16.69
CA ILE A 525 8.91 10.71 15.88
C ILE A 525 10.21 10.57 16.68
N VAL A 526 10.42 11.44 17.67
CA VAL A 526 11.66 11.49 18.46
C VAL A 526 11.54 10.75 19.79
N ASP A 527 10.40 10.10 20.06
CA ASP A 527 10.20 9.37 21.30
C ASP A 527 10.89 8.00 21.27
N ASP A 528 11.20 7.46 22.44
CA ASP A 528 11.84 6.15 22.62
C ASP A 528 10.99 5.24 23.51
N TRP A 529 11.29 3.94 23.48
CA TRP A 529 10.55 2.95 24.25
C TRP A 529 10.80 3.08 25.75
N THR A 530 9.72 3.29 26.50
CA THR A 530 9.73 3.32 27.96
C THR A 530 9.31 1.97 28.52
N VAL A 531 10.06 1.44 29.50
CA VAL A 531 9.70 0.22 30.22
C VAL A 531 8.70 0.56 31.33
N LEU A 532 7.59 -0.17 31.39
CA LEU A 532 6.60 -0.02 32.45
C LEU A 532 7.10 -0.76 33.72
N HIS A 533 7.76 -0.03 34.61
CA HIS A 533 8.35 -0.59 35.83
C HIS A 533 7.34 -1.13 36.86
N SER A 534 6.06 -0.78 36.73
CA SER A 534 4.98 -1.29 37.58
C SER A 534 4.50 -2.69 37.20
N PHE A 535 4.93 -3.22 36.04
CA PHE A 535 4.56 -4.55 35.56
C PHE A 535 5.66 -5.57 35.85
N GLU A 536 5.32 -6.65 36.55
CA GLU A 536 6.23 -7.76 36.87
C GLU A 536 5.93 -9.02 36.04
N LYS A 537 6.91 -9.92 35.90
CA LYS A 537 6.85 -11.12 35.04
C LYS A 537 5.66 -12.08 35.28
N MET A 538 5.00 -12.00 36.42
CA MET A 538 3.86 -12.86 36.77
C MET A 538 2.51 -12.14 36.65
N ASP A 539 2.53 -10.86 36.29
CA ASP A 539 1.32 -10.07 36.14
C ASP A 539 0.60 -10.47 34.86
N THR A 540 -0.73 -10.43 34.92
CA THR A 540 -1.62 -10.69 33.78
C THR A 540 -2.34 -9.44 33.31
N SER A 541 -2.09 -8.31 33.96
CA SER A 541 -2.71 -7.02 33.69
C SER A 541 -1.83 -5.89 34.21
N GLY A 542 -1.86 -4.74 33.53
CA GLY A 542 -1.12 -3.56 33.92
C GLY A 542 -1.88 -2.28 33.65
N LYS A 543 -1.29 -1.15 34.08
CA LYS A 543 -1.84 0.18 33.85
C LYS A 543 -0.75 1.16 33.48
N ILE A 544 -1.03 2.01 32.48
CA ILE A 544 -0.22 3.19 32.15
C ILE A 544 -0.99 4.41 32.63
N THR A 545 -0.40 5.20 33.53
CA THR A 545 -1.09 6.36 34.10
C THR A 545 -1.00 7.56 33.15
N ALA A 546 -2.02 8.42 33.16
CA ALA A 546 -2.00 9.65 32.37
C ALA A 546 -0.83 10.57 32.79
N ILE A 547 -0.44 10.56 34.06
CA ILE A 547 0.74 11.31 34.55
C ILE A 547 2.03 10.82 33.89
N ASP A 548 2.22 9.50 33.75
CA ASP A 548 3.40 8.95 33.07
C ASP A 548 3.44 9.38 31.60
N LEU A 549 2.28 9.40 30.92
CA LEU A 549 2.16 9.90 29.54
C LEU A 549 2.53 11.38 29.47
N ILE A 550 1.92 12.23 30.31
CA ILE A 550 2.15 13.68 30.32
C ILE A 550 3.62 13.99 30.59
N HIS A 551 4.24 13.31 31.55
CA HIS A 551 5.65 13.49 31.90
C HIS A 551 6.60 13.09 30.77
N GLN A 552 6.24 12.09 29.95
CA GLN A 552 7.02 11.78 28.75
C GLN A 552 6.81 12.82 27.64
N LEU A 553 5.55 13.18 27.36
CA LEU A 553 5.19 14.09 26.28
C LEU A 553 5.72 15.52 26.49
N GLU A 554 5.83 16.01 27.72
CA GLU A 554 6.27 17.39 28.01
C GLU A 554 7.73 17.66 27.60
N HIS A 555 8.51 16.62 27.37
CA HIS A 555 9.90 16.71 26.92
C HIS A 555 10.06 16.63 25.40
N LEU A 556 8.98 16.35 24.67
CA LEU A 556 9.02 16.20 23.23
C LEU A 556 8.79 17.56 22.52
N PRO A 557 9.55 17.87 21.45
CA PRO A 557 9.43 19.14 20.75
C PRO A 557 8.15 19.19 19.90
N GLY A 558 7.46 20.33 19.90
CA GLY A 558 6.36 20.61 18.96
C GLY A 558 5.05 19.88 19.27
N ILE A 559 4.91 19.28 20.46
CA ILE A 559 3.68 18.64 20.91
C ILE A 559 2.91 19.57 21.85
N GLU A 560 1.60 19.68 21.64
CA GLU A 560 0.67 20.24 22.63
C GLU A 560 0.27 19.12 23.61
N LEU A 561 0.50 19.32 24.92
CA LEU A 561 0.20 18.30 25.92
C LEU A 561 -1.30 17.97 25.98
N ASP A 562 -2.14 18.99 25.98
CA ASP A 562 -3.58 18.82 25.85
C ASP A 562 -3.90 18.61 24.37
N GLY A 563 -4.53 17.49 24.03
CA GLY A 563 -4.83 17.14 22.64
C GLY A 563 -4.72 15.64 22.36
N ASN A 564 -4.75 15.32 21.07
CA ASN A 564 -4.75 13.94 20.58
C ASN A 564 -3.32 13.40 20.50
N HIS A 565 -3.11 12.22 21.06
CA HIS A 565 -1.85 11.50 21.03
C HIS A 565 -2.11 10.05 20.63
N THR A 566 -1.16 9.44 19.96
CA THR A 566 -1.19 8.02 19.62
C THR A 566 -0.11 7.32 20.42
N ILE A 567 -0.48 6.26 21.15
CA ILE A 567 0.42 5.49 22.02
C ILE A 567 0.48 4.05 21.52
N SER A 568 1.68 3.50 21.39
CA SER A 568 1.88 2.08 21.08
C SER A 568 2.48 1.33 22.26
N ILE A 569 2.00 0.10 22.46
CA ILE A 569 2.34 -0.79 23.58
C ILE A 569 2.77 -2.14 23.02
N ARG A 570 3.80 -2.74 23.63
CA ARG A 570 4.25 -4.10 23.32
C ARG A 570 4.69 -4.87 24.55
N GLY A 571 4.58 -6.19 24.48
CA GLY A 571 5.07 -7.11 25.48
C GLY A 571 6.33 -7.81 25.00
N LEU A 572 7.33 -7.95 25.88
CA LEU A 572 8.58 -8.65 25.60
C LEU A 572 8.69 -9.91 26.44
N LYS A 573 9.32 -10.94 25.87
CA LYS A 573 9.59 -12.21 26.52
C LYS A 573 10.96 -12.74 26.12
N SER A 574 11.72 -13.22 27.08
CA SER A 574 13.02 -13.86 26.81
C SER A 574 12.84 -15.11 25.95
N ASN A 575 13.62 -15.25 24.88
CA ASN A 575 13.60 -16.42 24.01
C ASN A 575 14.72 -17.42 24.36
N SER A 576 14.60 -18.65 23.85
CA SER A 576 15.55 -19.75 24.12
C SER A 576 16.94 -19.53 23.50
N SER A 577 17.07 -18.58 22.58
CA SER A 577 18.30 -18.21 21.88
C SER A 577 19.11 -17.12 22.61
N GLY A 578 18.59 -16.59 23.73
CA GLY A 578 19.23 -15.52 24.50
C GLY A 578 18.87 -14.10 24.06
N GLY A 579 17.91 -13.94 23.14
CA GLY A 579 17.30 -12.67 22.77
C GLY A 579 15.90 -12.50 23.38
N HIS A 580 15.09 -11.60 22.82
CA HIS A 580 13.68 -11.43 23.20
C HIS A 580 12.76 -11.59 21.98
N SER A 581 11.55 -12.08 22.22
CA SER A 581 10.42 -11.92 21.31
C SER A 581 9.54 -10.75 21.74
N SER A 582 8.81 -10.18 20.77
CA SER A 582 7.82 -9.12 20.96
C SER A 582 6.44 -9.63 20.57
N SER A 583 5.44 -9.28 21.36
CA SER A 583 4.04 -9.35 20.92
C SER A 583 3.82 -8.45 19.71
N PRO A 584 2.72 -8.65 18.96
CA PRO A 584 2.19 -7.61 18.09
C PRO A 584 2.01 -6.30 18.84
N LEU A 585 2.30 -5.19 18.16
CA LEU A 585 2.10 -3.85 18.70
C LEU A 585 0.60 -3.54 18.77
N VAL A 586 0.17 -3.02 19.90
CA VAL A 586 -1.18 -2.49 20.08
C VAL A 586 -1.11 -0.98 20.14
N THR A 587 -1.96 -0.30 19.39
CA THR A 587 -2.00 1.15 19.34
C THR A 587 -3.33 1.67 19.87
N ILE A 588 -3.26 2.74 20.67
CA ILE A 588 -4.41 3.44 21.22
C ILE A 588 -4.28 4.94 20.96
N ASP A 589 -5.36 5.55 20.51
CA ASP A 589 -5.48 6.99 20.42
C ASP A 589 -6.09 7.54 21.73
N VAL A 590 -5.44 8.55 22.29
CA VAL A 590 -5.82 9.16 23.57
C VAL A 590 -5.95 10.66 23.43
N MET A 591 -6.89 11.25 24.16
CA MET A 591 -7.05 12.70 24.26
C MET A 591 -6.73 13.09 25.69
N ILE A 592 -5.58 13.75 25.86
CA ILE A 592 -5.16 14.27 27.16
C ILE A 592 -5.82 15.63 27.36
N HIS A 593 -6.39 15.85 28.54
CA HIS A 593 -6.89 17.17 28.93
C HIS A 593 -6.46 17.50 30.36
N ASP A 594 -6.52 18.79 30.70
CA ASP A 594 -6.23 19.28 32.04
C ASP A 594 -4.80 18.97 32.52
N SER A 595 -3.85 18.82 31.59
CA SER A 595 -2.43 18.50 31.89
C SER A 595 -1.77 19.51 32.84
N LYS A 596 -2.22 20.77 32.82
CA LYS A 596 -1.82 21.81 33.79
C LYS A 596 -2.00 21.44 35.27
N TYR A 597 -2.89 20.50 35.58
CA TYR A 597 -3.16 20.05 36.95
C TYR A 597 -2.40 18.77 37.32
N ALA A 598 -1.68 18.14 36.38
CA ALA A 598 -1.08 16.82 36.57
C ALA A 598 -0.08 16.72 37.73
N PHE A 599 0.60 17.82 38.06
CA PHE A 599 1.59 17.88 39.14
C PHE A 599 1.17 18.78 40.31
N MET A 600 -0.10 19.18 40.38
CA MET A 600 -0.60 19.96 41.51
C MET A 600 -0.89 19.04 42.70
N PRO A 601 -0.50 19.41 43.93
CA PRO A 601 -0.79 18.60 45.12
C PRO A 601 -2.30 18.52 45.38
N GLU A 602 -2.81 17.34 45.75
CA GLU A 602 -4.24 17.01 46.03
C GLU A 602 -4.98 18.00 46.95
N SER A 603 -4.28 18.89 47.67
CA SER A 603 -4.90 19.87 48.57
C SER A 603 -5.52 21.10 47.89
N GLU A 604 -5.36 21.27 46.58
CA GLU A 604 -5.98 22.38 45.81
C GLU A 604 -7.07 21.91 44.84
N GLU A 605 -7.67 20.72 45.05
CA GLU A 605 -8.96 20.41 44.43
C GLU A 605 -10.06 21.30 45.02
N THR A 606 -10.36 22.41 44.35
CA THR A 606 -11.66 23.10 44.54
C THR A 606 -12.80 22.16 44.15
N PRO A 607 -13.91 22.13 44.92
CA PRO A 607 -14.80 20.98 44.97
C PRO A 607 -15.54 20.74 43.65
N GLY A 608 -15.63 19.45 43.32
CA GLY A 608 -16.17 18.91 42.07
C GLY A 608 -17.47 19.55 41.60
N PHE A 609 -17.50 19.83 40.29
CA PHE A 609 -18.73 20.04 39.55
C PHE A 609 -19.47 18.71 39.44
N THR A 610 -20.28 18.41 40.46
CA THR A 610 -21.36 17.44 40.31
C THR A 610 -22.32 18.01 39.27
N PHE A 611 -22.58 17.28 38.19
CA PHE A 611 -23.69 17.56 37.27
C PHE A 611 -24.99 17.52 38.07
N VAL A 612 -25.44 18.66 38.60
CA VAL A 612 -26.83 18.85 39.01
C VAL A 612 -27.58 19.15 37.74
N THR A 613 -28.29 18.15 37.23
CA THR A 613 -29.36 18.33 36.24
C THR A 613 -30.41 19.28 36.82
N ILE A 614 -30.24 20.57 36.56
CA ILE A 614 -31.31 21.56 36.78
C ILE A 614 -32.30 21.36 35.63
N SER A 615 -33.30 20.52 35.88
CA SER A 615 -34.50 20.44 35.05
C SER A 615 -35.06 21.85 34.84
N ILE A 616 -35.19 22.27 33.58
CA ILE A 616 -35.69 23.59 33.12
C ILE A 616 -37.22 23.77 33.40
N ALA A 617 -37.76 23.12 34.42
CA ALA A 617 -39.19 23.21 34.78
C ALA A 617 -39.51 24.29 35.83
N THR A 618 -38.52 24.86 36.54
CA THR A 618 -38.80 25.69 37.74
C THR A 618 -38.51 27.19 37.60
N ILE A 619 -37.97 27.64 36.45
CA ILE A 619 -37.74 29.09 36.21
C ILE A 619 -38.96 29.77 35.56
N ALA A 620 -39.86 29.02 34.93
CA ALA A 620 -41.11 29.59 34.37
C ALA A 620 -42.17 29.93 35.43
N ALA A 621 -42.13 29.33 36.63
CA ALA A 621 -43.11 29.57 37.69
C ALA A 621 -42.85 30.83 38.53
N LEU A 622 -41.62 31.36 38.52
CA LEU A 622 -41.23 32.54 39.31
C LEU A 622 -41.40 33.87 38.57
N PHE A 623 -41.55 33.86 37.24
CA PHE A 623 -41.79 35.06 36.44
C PHE A 623 -43.27 35.37 36.17
N ILE A 624 -44.19 34.42 36.41
CA ILE A 624 -45.63 34.64 36.22
C ILE A 624 -46.28 35.28 37.45
N ASN A 625 -45.70 35.15 38.65
CA ASN A 625 -46.32 35.63 39.89
C ASN A 625 -45.91 37.04 40.36
N ARG A 626 -45.12 37.78 39.56
CA ARG A 626 -44.68 39.15 39.90
C ARG A 626 -45.35 40.26 39.09
N LYS A 627 -46.29 39.94 38.21
CA LYS A 627 -46.97 40.92 37.35
C LYS A 627 -48.39 41.29 37.78
N GLN A 628 -48.85 40.87 38.97
CA GLN A 628 -50.23 41.09 39.44
C GLN A 628 -50.37 41.92 40.73
N GLU A 629 -49.30 42.59 41.19
CA GLU A 629 -49.36 43.53 42.31
C GLU A 629 -48.67 44.87 41.97
N ARG A 630 -49.31 45.69 41.12
CA ARG A 630 -49.21 47.16 41.14
C ARG A 630 -50.17 47.79 40.12
N SER A 631 -51.45 47.76 40.47
CA SER A 631 -52.44 48.72 39.97
C SER A 631 -52.95 49.50 41.18
N SER A 632 -52.29 50.62 41.47
CA SER A 632 -52.77 51.66 42.39
C SER A 632 -53.12 52.87 41.50
N SER A 633 -54.41 53.24 41.44
CA SER A 633 -54.91 54.46 42.09
C SER A 633 -54.18 55.71 41.60
N ILE A 634 -54.60 56.33 40.49
CA ILE A 634 -55.50 57.51 40.43
C ILE A 634 -54.99 58.69 41.27
N TYR A 635 -54.58 59.80 40.61
CA TYR A 635 -55.22 61.14 40.65
C TYR A 635 -54.31 62.24 40.03
N ASP A 636 -54.85 62.88 38.99
CA ASP A 636 -54.97 64.33 38.72
C ASP A 636 -53.80 65.34 38.69
N ASN A 637 -53.90 66.17 37.61
CA ASN A 637 -53.55 67.59 37.41
C ASN A 637 -52.07 67.99 37.48
N GLU A 638 -51.44 68.67 36.53
CA GLU A 638 -51.85 69.76 35.60
C GLU A 638 -51.28 69.58 34.18
#